data_AF-A0A5A9PCI5-F1
#
_entry.id   AF-A0A5A9PCI5-F1
#
_cell.length_a   1.000
_cell.length_b   1.000
_cell.length_c   1.000
_cell.angle_alpha   90.00
_cell.angle_beta   90.00
_cell.angle_gamma   90.00
#
_symmetry.space_group_name_H-M   'P 1'
#
loop_
_entity.id
_entity.type
_entity.pdbx_description
1 polymer ?
#
loop_
_entity_poly.entity_id
_entity_poly.type
_entity_poly.pdbx_seq_one_letter_code
_entity_poly.pdbx_strand_id
1 'polypeptide(L)'
;MAAATTMSNGQETASLNGEPALKRSRESGELDSLRIPREPQNKVTVVLGAQWGDEGKGKVVDLLAMDADIVCRCQGGNNAGHTVVVDSVEYDFHLLPSGILNKKAVSFIGNGVVIHLPGLFDEAEKNLQKGNVFNFHQAVDGIQEQLRQQQAGKNLGTTKKGIGPAYSSKAARNGLRVCDLVSDFSVFEEKFRVLAGHFQTMYPNLNIDVDAELEQLKIYAERLRPLVTDGVYFMHKALTGPSKKILVEGANAALLDIDFGTYPFVTSSNCTVGGVCTGLGVPPSHVGRVYGVVKAYTTRVGVGAFPTEQDNEIGDLLQSRGREFGVTTGRRRRCGWLDLVLVRYAHMVNGFTAIALTKLDILDTLPEIKVGIAYTVDEKPLPSFPANMDVLTKVQVTYETLPGWCCSTEGIRSFDELPSQAQAYICFIENVLQVPVAKRKSLFDDKATEIDELTYIVKQDINSLNKQIAGLQEVVRSRSGQNGRHLQKHSNTIVVSLQSKLASMSSDFKSVLEVRTENLKQQRSRQDQFSQAPPSTSFNGNSFSNSVLMQDDSKKSDISIDMDLNTSQQMQLINQRDSYIQNRADTMQDIESTIVELGSIFQQLAHMVKEQEETVQRIDANVEDTHLNVDLAHSEILKYFQSVSNNRWLLIKIFLILVIFFIVFVVFMA
;
A
#
# COMPACT_ATOMS: atom_id res chain seq x y z
N MET A 1 -40.22 53.31 9.85
CA MET A 1 -40.86 53.35 11.18
C MET A 1 -41.19 51.91 11.54
N ALA A 2 -40.43 51.31 12.46
CA ALA A 2 -40.90 50.91 13.81
C ALA A 2 -42.12 49.96 13.74
N ALA A 3 -42.15 48.76 14.34
CA ALA A 3 -41.51 48.33 15.58
C ALA A 3 -41.44 46.80 15.68
N ALA A 4 -40.59 46.33 16.58
CA ALA A 4 -40.64 44.99 17.18
C ALA A 4 -41.98 44.73 17.90
N THR A 5 -42.32 43.48 18.21
CA THR A 5 -42.30 42.91 19.59
C THR A 5 -43.00 41.53 19.64
N THR A 6 -42.35 40.58 20.32
CA THR A 6 -42.89 39.51 21.21
C THR A 6 -43.57 38.22 20.72
N MET A 7 -43.10 37.15 21.37
CA MET A 7 -43.49 35.74 21.38
C MET A 7 -44.91 35.47 21.91
N SER A 8 -45.52 34.35 21.50
CA SER A 8 -45.97 33.27 22.41
C SER A 8 -46.52 32.04 21.66
N ASN A 9 -46.17 30.86 22.17
CA ASN A 9 -46.91 29.58 22.22
C ASN A 9 -47.47 29.02 20.89
N GLY A 10 -47.06 27.86 20.39
CA GLY A 10 -47.01 26.58 21.10
C GLY A 10 -48.23 25.74 20.71
N GLN A 11 -48.17 25.06 19.55
CA GLN A 11 -49.06 23.94 19.22
C GLN A 11 -48.22 22.76 18.73
N GLU A 12 -48.15 21.74 19.58
CA GLU A 12 -47.62 20.42 19.30
C GLU A 12 -48.51 19.72 18.27
N THR A 13 -47.93 19.29 17.15
CA THR A 13 -48.51 18.24 16.31
C THR A 13 -47.86 16.91 16.71
N ALA A 14 -48.71 16.01 17.21
CA ALA A 14 -48.34 14.67 17.63
C ALA A 14 -47.80 13.82 16.46
N SER A 15 -46.63 13.22 16.66
CA SER A 15 -46.11 12.14 15.81
C SER A 15 -46.73 10.80 16.24
N LEU A 16 -47.47 10.17 15.35
CA LEU A 16 -47.72 8.73 15.39
C LEU A 16 -46.39 8.01 15.19
N ASN A 17 -45.89 7.34 16.23
CA ASN A 17 -45.24 6.01 16.22
C ASN A 17 -44.61 5.77 17.59
N GLY A 18 -45.12 4.77 18.31
CA GLY A 18 -44.84 4.54 19.73
C GLY A 18 -43.45 4.00 20.04
N GLU A 19 -42.56 4.89 20.48
CA GLU A 19 -41.40 4.55 21.31
C GLU A 19 -41.41 5.38 22.61
N PRO A 20 -41.00 4.82 23.76
CA PRO A 20 -41.04 5.52 25.05
C PRO A 20 -39.98 6.63 25.11
N ALA A 21 -40.43 7.86 25.35
CA ALA A 21 -39.58 9.02 25.55
C ALA A 21 -38.73 8.88 26.83
N LEU A 22 -37.46 8.51 26.68
CA LEU A 22 -36.45 8.66 27.71
C LEU A 22 -36.13 10.15 27.88
N LYS A 23 -36.69 10.77 28.94
CA LYS A 23 -36.23 12.05 29.48
C LYS A 23 -34.77 11.89 29.89
N ARG A 24 -33.83 12.43 29.11
CA ARG A 24 -32.47 12.72 29.57
C ARG A 24 -32.36 14.19 29.95
N SER A 25 -31.94 14.40 31.18
CA SER A 25 -31.65 15.65 31.87
C SER A 25 -30.71 16.54 31.05
N ARG A 26 -31.02 17.84 31.03
CA ARG A 26 -30.08 18.89 30.63
C ARG A 26 -28.97 18.96 31.67
N GLU A 27 -27.89 18.26 31.42
CA GLU A 27 -26.58 18.64 31.97
C GLU A 27 -25.83 19.42 30.90
N SER A 28 -25.34 20.58 31.32
CA SER A 28 -24.50 21.50 30.57
C SER A 28 -23.22 20.79 30.12
N GLY A 29 -23.17 20.37 28.86
CA GLY A 29 -21.98 19.91 28.16
C GLY A 29 -21.85 20.70 26.87
N GLU A 30 -20.60 21.08 26.57
CA GLU A 30 -20.17 21.88 25.43
C GLU A 30 -20.95 21.57 24.14
N LEU A 31 -21.31 22.64 23.41
CA LEU A 31 -21.76 22.54 22.03
C LEU A 31 -20.67 21.76 21.27
N ASP A 32 -20.97 20.52 20.90
CA ASP A 32 -20.13 19.66 20.05
C ASP A 32 -19.85 20.47 18.77
N SER A 33 -18.67 21.09 18.72
CA SER A 33 -18.19 21.82 17.57
C SER A 33 -18.34 20.89 16.38
N LEU A 34 -19.10 21.30 15.36
CA LEU A 34 -19.23 20.63 14.07
C LEU A 34 -17.93 19.90 13.75
N ARG A 35 -17.93 18.56 13.92
CA ARG A 35 -16.71 17.76 13.85
C ARG A 35 -16.07 18.01 12.50
N ILE A 36 -14.99 18.80 12.50
CA ILE A 36 -14.10 18.93 11.35
C ILE A 36 -13.69 17.50 11.01
N PRO A 37 -13.89 17.03 9.77
CA PRO A 37 -13.43 15.71 9.37
C PRO A 37 -11.96 15.60 9.73
N ARG A 38 -11.60 14.66 10.61
CA ARG A 38 -10.20 14.36 10.89
C ARG A 38 -9.52 14.05 9.55
N GLU A 39 -8.30 14.53 9.36
CA GLU A 39 -7.54 14.21 8.14
C GLU A 39 -7.54 12.69 7.89
N PRO A 40 -7.61 12.26 6.61
CA PRO A 40 -7.64 10.84 6.28
C PRO A 40 -6.47 10.13 6.93
N GLN A 41 -6.77 9.16 7.80
CA GLN A 41 -5.76 8.48 8.61
C GLN A 41 -4.80 7.66 7.74
N ASN A 42 -5.32 7.00 6.71
CA ASN A 42 -4.55 6.31 5.69
C ASN A 42 -4.83 6.88 4.29
N LYS A 43 -3.77 6.98 3.48
CA LYS A 43 -3.86 7.33 2.06
C LYS A 43 -3.42 6.15 1.20
N VAL A 44 -4.00 6.03 0.00
CA VAL A 44 -3.61 5.03 -0.98
C VAL A 44 -2.45 5.54 -1.82
N THR A 45 -1.43 4.72 -2.01
CA THR A 45 -0.35 4.94 -2.97
C THR A 45 -0.70 4.25 -4.27
N VAL A 46 -0.59 4.94 -5.39
CA VAL A 46 -1.03 4.45 -6.71
C VAL A 46 0.14 4.37 -7.67
N VAL A 47 0.22 3.29 -8.45
CA VAL A 47 1.19 3.13 -9.55
C VAL A 47 0.43 3.01 -10.87
N LEU A 48 0.61 3.98 -11.77
CA LEU A 48 -0.07 4.04 -13.08
C LEU A 48 0.93 4.11 -14.23
N GLY A 49 0.57 3.58 -15.38
CA GLY A 49 1.39 3.67 -16.60
C GLY A 49 1.11 5.00 -17.30
N ALA A 50 2.15 5.70 -17.71
CA ALA A 50 2.02 7.04 -18.31
C ALA A 50 1.96 7.02 -19.85
N GLN A 51 2.10 5.85 -20.49
CA GLN A 51 2.19 5.72 -21.96
C GLN A 51 1.12 4.74 -22.48
N TRP A 52 1.49 3.80 -23.36
CA TRP A 52 0.61 2.76 -23.93
C TRP A 52 0.84 1.37 -23.31
N GLY A 53 1.24 1.29 -22.04
CA GLY A 53 1.46 0.03 -21.35
C GLY A 53 2.88 -0.50 -21.49
N ASP A 54 3.15 -1.62 -20.82
CA ASP A 54 4.45 -2.29 -20.80
C ASP A 54 5.62 -1.43 -20.27
N GLU A 55 5.35 -0.39 -19.47
CA GLU A 55 6.36 0.50 -18.89
C GLU A 55 7.16 -0.15 -17.75
N GLY A 56 6.81 -1.38 -17.34
CA GLY A 56 7.46 -2.05 -16.22
C GLY A 56 6.86 -1.72 -14.85
N LYS A 57 5.56 -1.36 -14.80
CA LYS A 57 4.82 -1.13 -13.55
C LYS A 57 4.98 -2.24 -12.54
N GLY A 58 4.96 -3.50 -12.99
CA GLY A 58 5.12 -4.67 -12.11
C GLY A 58 6.37 -4.60 -11.24
N LYS A 59 7.49 -4.08 -11.75
CA LYS A 59 8.73 -3.90 -10.98
C LYS A 59 8.60 -2.81 -9.91
N VAL A 60 7.91 -1.72 -10.21
CA VAL A 60 7.65 -0.63 -9.26
C VAL A 60 6.68 -1.09 -8.17
N VAL A 61 5.63 -1.83 -8.56
CA VAL A 61 4.65 -2.40 -7.65
C VAL A 61 5.31 -3.43 -6.74
N ASP A 62 6.12 -4.34 -7.27
CA ASP A 62 6.86 -5.34 -6.48
C ASP A 62 7.76 -4.68 -5.42
N LEU A 63 8.52 -3.64 -5.82
CA LEU A 63 9.34 -2.86 -4.89
C LEU A 63 8.50 -2.24 -3.77
N LEU A 64 7.37 -1.62 -4.10
CA LEU A 64 6.51 -0.95 -3.11
C LEU A 64 5.66 -1.95 -2.29
N ALA A 65 5.39 -3.13 -2.83
CA ALA A 65 4.56 -4.15 -2.19
C ALA A 65 5.26 -4.80 -0.98
N MET A 66 6.58 -4.74 -0.88
CA MET A 66 7.35 -5.27 0.26
C MET A 66 6.89 -4.66 1.59
N ASP A 67 6.51 -3.37 1.54
CA ASP A 67 6.12 -2.57 2.68
C ASP A 67 4.60 -2.40 2.80
N ALA A 68 3.81 -2.93 1.86
CA ALA A 68 2.38 -2.72 1.82
C ALA A 68 1.63 -3.72 2.72
N ASP A 69 0.61 -3.23 3.44
CA ASP A 69 -0.32 -4.08 4.18
C ASP A 69 -1.43 -4.61 3.28
N ILE A 70 -1.80 -3.85 2.24
CA ILE A 70 -2.84 -4.20 1.27
C ILE A 70 -2.38 -3.81 -0.13
N VAL A 71 -2.47 -4.75 -1.08
CA VAL A 71 -2.18 -4.50 -2.50
C VAL A 71 -3.44 -4.73 -3.31
N CYS A 72 -3.92 -3.69 -3.97
CA CYS A 72 -5.20 -3.64 -4.63
C CYS A 72 -5.06 -3.58 -6.14
N ARG A 73 -5.96 -4.26 -6.87
CA ARG A 73 -6.21 -3.98 -8.30
C ARG A 73 -7.59 -3.36 -8.44
N CYS A 74 -7.68 -2.20 -9.10
CA CYS A 74 -8.92 -1.42 -9.14
C CYS A 74 -9.72 -1.57 -10.44
N GLN A 75 -9.08 -1.85 -11.58
CA GLN A 75 -9.67 -1.77 -12.92
C GLN A 75 -9.10 -2.85 -13.85
N GLY A 76 -9.66 -2.94 -15.07
CA GLY A 76 -9.21 -3.88 -16.09
C GLY A 76 -9.68 -5.31 -15.84
N GLY A 77 -8.91 -6.29 -16.32
CA GLY A 77 -9.12 -7.72 -16.10
C GLY A 77 -7.83 -8.50 -16.41
N ASN A 78 -7.94 -9.71 -16.94
CA ASN A 78 -6.78 -10.56 -17.31
C ASN A 78 -6.06 -10.13 -18.60
N ASN A 79 -6.24 -8.89 -19.04
CA ASN A 79 -5.60 -8.29 -20.21
C ASN A 79 -4.34 -7.47 -19.87
N ALA A 80 -4.03 -7.32 -18.59
CA ALA A 80 -2.80 -6.69 -18.10
C ALA A 80 -1.95 -7.75 -17.39
N GLY A 81 -0.84 -8.15 -18.02
CA GLY A 81 0.14 -9.08 -17.45
C GLY A 81 1.28 -8.35 -16.75
N HIS A 82 1.63 -8.81 -15.55
CA HIS A 82 2.79 -8.36 -14.80
C HIS A 82 3.65 -9.56 -14.46
N THR A 83 4.87 -9.55 -14.99
CA THR A 83 5.89 -10.53 -14.69
C THR A 83 6.75 -10.01 -13.54
N VAL A 84 6.86 -10.81 -12.47
CA VAL A 84 7.72 -10.55 -11.32
C VAL A 84 8.67 -11.73 -11.14
N VAL A 85 9.94 -11.46 -10.87
CA VAL A 85 10.95 -12.50 -10.66
C VAL A 85 11.38 -12.47 -9.19
N VAL A 86 11.18 -13.57 -8.48
CA VAL A 86 11.61 -13.76 -7.08
C VAL A 86 12.42 -15.04 -6.99
N ASP A 87 13.61 -14.98 -6.38
CA ASP A 87 14.52 -16.11 -6.19
C ASP A 87 14.82 -16.88 -7.50
N SER A 88 14.98 -16.14 -8.61
CA SER A 88 15.17 -16.67 -9.98
C SER A 88 13.97 -17.44 -10.56
N VAL A 89 12.80 -17.37 -9.93
CA VAL A 89 11.52 -17.91 -10.44
C VAL A 89 10.69 -16.76 -11.00
N GLU A 90 10.24 -16.92 -12.25
CA GLU A 90 9.37 -15.98 -12.94
C GLU A 90 7.89 -16.30 -12.64
N TYR A 91 7.18 -15.31 -12.10
CA TYR A 91 5.75 -15.36 -11.80
C TYR A 91 5.00 -14.40 -12.72
N ASP A 92 3.94 -14.89 -13.35
CA ASP A 92 3.10 -14.09 -14.25
C ASP A 92 1.72 -13.88 -13.63
N PHE A 93 1.43 -12.63 -13.27
CA PHE A 93 0.16 -12.21 -12.72
C PHE A 93 -0.68 -11.48 -13.77
N HIS A 94 -1.96 -11.83 -13.87
CA HIS A 94 -2.90 -11.23 -14.82
C HIS A 94 -4.10 -10.60 -14.12
N LEU A 95 -4.73 -11.29 -13.17
CA LEU A 95 -5.83 -10.80 -12.35
C LEU A 95 -5.40 -10.59 -10.91
N LEU A 96 -4.53 -11.46 -10.38
CA LEU A 96 -4.04 -11.32 -9.02
C LEU A 96 -3.15 -10.07 -8.93
N PRO A 97 -3.28 -9.26 -7.87
CA PRO A 97 -2.32 -8.20 -7.60
C PRO A 97 -0.91 -8.80 -7.45
N SER A 98 0.10 -8.21 -8.09
CA SER A 98 1.46 -8.78 -8.12
C SER A 98 2.12 -8.82 -6.74
N GLY A 99 1.64 -8.00 -5.80
CA GLY A 99 2.06 -8.02 -4.40
C GLY A 99 1.65 -9.26 -3.60
N ILE A 100 0.95 -10.23 -4.19
CA ILE A 100 0.60 -11.51 -3.54
C ILE A 100 1.83 -12.32 -3.09
N LEU A 101 3.01 -12.02 -3.64
CA LEU A 101 4.28 -12.59 -3.20
C LEU A 101 4.69 -12.12 -1.79
N ASN A 102 4.17 -10.99 -1.32
CA ASN A 102 4.30 -10.58 0.07
C ASN A 102 3.26 -11.30 0.93
N LYS A 103 3.68 -12.36 1.63
CA LYS A 103 2.81 -13.16 2.50
C LYS A 103 2.19 -12.39 3.67
N LYS A 104 2.74 -11.21 4.02
CA LYS A 104 2.19 -10.34 5.08
C LYS A 104 1.11 -9.40 4.54
N ALA A 105 1.05 -9.18 3.22
CA ALA A 105 0.10 -8.27 2.59
C ALA A 105 -1.21 -8.99 2.21
N VAL A 106 -2.32 -8.25 2.28
CA VAL A 106 -3.61 -8.72 1.76
C VAL A 106 -3.76 -8.28 0.30
N SER A 107 -3.95 -9.23 -0.60
CA SER A 107 -4.32 -8.93 -1.99
C SER A 107 -5.82 -8.68 -2.10
N PHE A 108 -6.22 -7.57 -2.74
CA PHE A 108 -7.61 -7.17 -2.90
C PHE A 108 -7.95 -6.87 -4.36
N ILE A 109 -9.04 -7.45 -4.86
CA ILE A 109 -9.57 -7.19 -6.21
C ILE A 109 -10.81 -6.31 -6.07
N GLY A 110 -10.74 -5.10 -6.61
CA GLY A 110 -11.78 -4.09 -6.52
C GLY A 110 -13.00 -4.34 -7.41
N ASN A 111 -14.08 -3.61 -7.13
CA ASN A 111 -15.34 -3.68 -7.87
C ASN A 111 -15.26 -3.15 -9.32
N GLY A 112 -14.18 -2.45 -9.67
CA GLY A 112 -13.94 -1.99 -11.04
C GLY A 112 -13.42 -3.11 -11.95
N VAL A 113 -12.88 -4.20 -11.40
CA VAL A 113 -12.27 -5.29 -12.19
C VAL A 113 -13.34 -6.20 -12.81
N VAL A 114 -13.13 -6.59 -14.07
CA VAL A 114 -13.87 -7.70 -14.69
C VAL A 114 -13.10 -9.00 -14.47
N ILE A 115 -13.70 -9.92 -13.72
CA ILE A 115 -13.03 -11.15 -13.29
C ILE A 115 -13.45 -12.29 -14.20
N HIS A 116 -12.46 -13.07 -14.58
CA HIS A 116 -12.65 -14.28 -15.35
C HIS A 116 -12.27 -15.49 -14.49
N LEU A 117 -13.26 -16.19 -13.93
CA LEU A 117 -13.05 -17.09 -12.78
C LEU A 117 -12.06 -18.24 -12.99
N PRO A 118 -12.06 -19.00 -14.09
CA PRO A 118 -11.09 -20.04 -14.31
C PRO A 118 -9.78 -19.36 -14.57
N GLY A 119 -9.74 -18.28 -15.37
CA GLY A 119 -8.54 -17.45 -15.49
C GLY A 119 -7.87 -17.08 -14.16
N LEU A 120 -8.67 -16.71 -13.16
CA LEU A 120 -8.22 -16.43 -11.81
C LEU A 120 -7.72 -17.70 -11.09
N PHE A 121 -8.51 -18.78 -11.09
CA PHE A 121 -8.13 -20.02 -10.41
C PHE A 121 -6.96 -20.72 -11.07
N ASP A 122 -6.88 -20.68 -12.39
CA ASP A 122 -5.80 -21.15 -13.24
C ASP A 122 -4.53 -20.35 -13.06
N GLU A 123 -4.63 -19.04 -12.82
CA GLU A 123 -3.49 -18.20 -12.47
C GLU A 123 -3.01 -18.49 -11.05
N ALA A 124 -3.93 -18.60 -10.08
CA ALA A 124 -3.61 -18.98 -8.72
C ALA A 124 -2.98 -20.38 -8.69
N GLU A 125 -3.63 -21.34 -9.34
CA GLU A 125 -3.12 -22.68 -9.55
C GLU A 125 -1.83 -22.60 -10.32
N LYS A 126 -1.65 -21.90 -11.46
CA LYS A 126 -0.34 -21.80 -12.16
C LYS A 126 0.82 -21.37 -11.31
N ASN A 127 0.60 -20.33 -10.50
CA ASN A 127 1.60 -19.84 -9.58
C ASN A 127 1.83 -20.83 -8.42
N LEU A 128 0.98 -21.85 -8.27
CA LEU A 128 1.09 -23.06 -7.43
C LEU A 128 1.40 -24.38 -8.21
N GLN A 129 1.20 -24.47 -9.55
CA GLN A 129 1.14 -25.56 -10.55
C GLN A 129 0.05 -25.36 -11.66
N LYS A 130 0.45 -25.40 -12.95
CA LYS A 130 -0.19 -24.85 -14.19
C LYS A 130 -1.60 -25.36 -14.67
N GLY A 131 -2.58 -24.46 -15.00
CA GLY A 131 -3.90 -24.72 -15.68
C GLY A 131 -4.57 -23.50 -16.41
N ASN A 132 -5.71 -23.56 -17.16
CA ASN A 132 -6.39 -22.50 -18.03
C ASN A 132 -7.96 -22.63 -18.15
N VAL A 133 -8.81 -21.76 -18.79
CA VAL A 133 -9.40 -20.39 -18.54
C VAL A 133 -10.83 -20.32 -19.26
N PHE A 134 -12.00 -19.84 -18.70
CA PHE A 134 -13.43 -19.75 -19.27
C PHE A 134 -13.64 -19.08 -20.68
N ASN A 135 -14.84 -19.22 -21.30
CA ASN A 135 -14.95 -19.21 -22.76
C ASN A 135 -15.78 -18.10 -23.46
N PHE A 136 -17.00 -17.75 -23.05
CA PHE A 136 -17.94 -17.11 -23.99
C PHE A 136 -17.78 -15.58 -24.21
N HIS A 137 -17.48 -14.76 -23.17
CA HIS A 137 -17.15 -13.34 -23.41
C HIS A 137 -15.88 -13.20 -24.27
N GLN A 138 -14.94 -14.13 -24.13
CA GLN A 138 -13.74 -14.20 -24.98
C GLN A 138 -14.11 -14.54 -26.43
N ALA A 139 -15.06 -15.47 -26.63
CA ALA A 139 -15.57 -15.80 -27.95
C ALA A 139 -16.23 -14.59 -28.64
N VAL A 140 -17.07 -13.83 -27.91
CA VAL A 140 -17.71 -12.60 -28.43
C VAL A 140 -16.68 -11.55 -28.85
N ASP A 141 -15.65 -11.31 -28.02
CA ASP A 141 -14.55 -10.38 -28.34
C ASP A 141 -13.82 -10.81 -29.62
N GLY A 142 -13.55 -12.11 -29.78
CA GLY A 142 -13.00 -12.69 -31.01
C GLY A 142 -13.88 -12.47 -32.24
N ILE A 143 -15.20 -12.66 -32.12
CA ILE A 143 -16.18 -12.45 -33.20
C ILE A 143 -16.26 -10.97 -33.58
N GLN A 144 -16.30 -10.06 -32.60
CA GLN A 144 -16.35 -8.61 -32.86
C GLN A 144 -15.11 -8.09 -33.59
N GLU A 145 -13.92 -8.65 -33.30
CA GLU A 145 -12.69 -8.40 -34.06
C GLU A 145 -12.83 -8.85 -35.53
N GLN A 146 -13.34 -10.07 -35.76
CA GLN A 146 -13.52 -10.61 -37.11
C GLN A 146 -14.54 -9.79 -37.92
N LEU A 147 -15.67 -9.42 -37.32
CA LEU A 147 -16.70 -8.61 -37.97
C LEU A 147 -16.18 -7.22 -38.31
N ARG A 148 -15.42 -6.56 -37.41
CA ARG A 148 -14.81 -5.25 -37.70
C ARG A 148 -13.78 -5.32 -38.81
N GLN A 149 -12.97 -6.38 -38.85
CA GLN A 149 -12.03 -6.62 -39.95
C GLN A 149 -12.75 -6.74 -41.29
N GLN A 150 -13.85 -7.50 -41.33
CA GLN A 150 -14.64 -7.73 -42.54
C GLN A 150 -15.37 -6.47 -43.02
N GLN A 151 -15.89 -5.65 -42.10
CA GLN A 151 -16.72 -4.48 -42.43
C GLN A 151 -15.91 -3.20 -42.67
N ALA A 152 -14.87 -2.95 -41.88
CA ALA A 152 -14.13 -1.69 -41.88
C ALA A 152 -12.66 -1.83 -42.34
N GLY A 153 -12.22 -3.05 -42.68
CA GLY A 153 -10.84 -3.34 -43.08
C GLY A 153 -9.81 -3.12 -41.97
N LYS A 154 -10.23 -2.87 -40.73
CA LYS A 154 -9.37 -2.54 -39.58
C LYS A 154 -9.79 -3.32 -38.35
N ASN A 155 -8.81 -3.89 -37.67
CA ASN A 155 -8.96 -4.52 -36.36
C ASN A 155 -8.63 -3.50 -35.27
N LEU A 156 -9.24 -3.62 -34.10
CA LEU A 156 -8.79 -2.91 -32.89
C LEU A 156 -7.54 -3.57 -32.30
N GLY A 157 -7.37 -4.88 -32.54
CA GLY A 157 -6.28 -5.67 -31.98
C GLY A 157 -6.51 -6.00 -30.51
N THR A 158 -7.77 -6.27 -30.12
CA THR A 158 -8.12 -6.65 -28.74
C THR A 158 -7.35 -7.89 -28.28
N THR A 159 -7.24 -8.07 -26.96
CA THR A 159 -6.59 -9.26 -26.39
C THR A 159 -7.43 -10.53 -26.53
N LYS A 160 -8.67 -10.42 -27.05
CA LYS A 160 -9.63 -11.52 -27.18
C LYS A 160 -9.92 -12.19 -25.83
N LYS A 161 -9.93 -11.39 -24.77
CA LYS A 161 -10.15 -11.83 -23.38
C LYS A 161 -11.55 -11.48 -22.86
N GLY A 162 -12.40 -10.86 -23.69
CA GLY A 162 -13.79 -10.59 -23.31
C GLY A 162 -14.00 -9.36 -22.45
N ILE A 163 -12.96 -8.53 -22.29
CA ILE A 163 -13.00 -7.32 -21.45
C ILE A 163 -14.05 -6.33 -21.98
N GLY A 164 -14.01 -6.02 -23.28
CA GLY A 164 -14.96 -5.09 -23.90
C GLY A 164 -16.42 -5.53 -23.77
N PRO A 165 -16.77 -6.76 -24.18
CA PRO A 165 -18.11 -7.30 -23.98
C PRO A 165 -18.58 -7.29 -22.52
N ALA A 166 -17.70 -7.60 -21.55
CA ALA A 166 -18.06 -7.56 -20.13
C ALA A 166 -18.38 -6.13 -19.63
N TYR A 167 -17.57 -5.12 -20.02
CA TYR A 167 -17.87 -3.72 -19.71
C TYR A 167 -19.12 -3.20 -20.44
N SER A 168 -19.39 -3.69 -21.67
CA SER A 168 -20.63 -3.39 -22.38
C SER A 168 -21.85 -3.91 -21.61
N SER A 169 -21.80 -5.14 -21.10
CA SER A 169 -22.87 -5.70 -20.26
C SER A 169 -23.04 -4.94 -18.93
N LYS A 170 -21.93 -4.47 -18.34
CA LYS A 170 -21.96 -3.60 -17.16
C LYS A 170 -22.67 -2.28 -17.45
N ALA A 171 -22.36 -1.63 -18.58
CA ALA A 171 -22.99 -0.38 -19.01
C ALA A 171 -24.47 -0.58 -19.38
N ALA A 172 -24.81 -1.70 -20.04
CA ALA A 172 -26.18 -2.08 -20.36
C ALA A 172 -26.99 -2.49 -19.11
N ARG A 173 -26.32 -2.79 -18.00
CA ARG A 173 -26.89 -3.27 -16.72
C ARG A 173 -27.53 -4.65 -16.82
N ASN A 174 -27.11 -5.47 -17.78
CA ASN A 174 -27.49 -6.87 -17.92
C ASN A 174 -26.36 -7.85 -17.51
N GLY A 175 -25.18 -7.33 -17.15
CA GLY A 175 -24.08 -8.14 -16.65
C GLY A 175 -24.33 -8.72 -15.24
N LEU A 176 -23.62 -9.82 -14.93
CA LEU A 176 -23.66 -10.49 -13.63
C LEU A 176 -22.43 -10.14 -12.80
N ARG A 177 -22.57 -10.10 -11.48
CA ARG A 177 -21.49 -9.78 -10.55
C ARG A 177 -21.18 -10.95 -9.62
N VAL A 178 -20.02 -10.90 -8.96
CA VAL A 178 -19.60 -11.91 -7.99
C VAL A 178 -20.62 -12.10 -6.87
N CYS A 179 -21.27 -11.02 -6.41
CA CYS A 179 -22.31 -11.11 -5.39
C CYS A 179 -23.56 -11.88 -5.86
N ASP A 180 -23.89 -11.83 -7.17
CA ASP A 180 -24.98 -12.63 -7.72
C ASP A 180 -24.60 -14.12 -7.70
N LEU A 181 -23.35 -14.45 -8.07
CA LEU A 181 -22.85 -15.83 -8.15
C LEU A 181 -22.80 -16.54 -6.78
N VAL A 182 -22.31 -15.85 -5.75
CA VAL A 182 -22.14 -16.46 -4.40
C VAL A 182 -23.39 -16.35 -3.53
N SER A 183 -24.48 -15.78 -4.03
CA SER A 183 -25.75 -15.71 -3.30
C SER A 183 -26.59 -16.98 -3.58
N ASP A 184 -27.87 -16.82 -3.90
CA ASP A 184 -28.74 -17.91 -4.35
C ASP A 184 -28.41 -18.27 -5.81
N PHE A 185 -27.87 -19.48 -5.99
CA PHE A 185 -27.46 -19.98 -7.30
C PHE A 185 -28.62 -20.16 -8.28
N SER A 186 -29.84 -20.43 -7.79
CA SER A 186 -31.02 -20.59 -8.66
C SER A 186 -31.40 -19.27 -9.35
N VAL A 187 -31.31 -18.16 -8.62
CA VAL A 187 -31.52 -16.80 -9.16
C VAL A 187 -30.39 -16.42 -10.11
N PHE A 188 -29.14 -16.79 -9.79
CA PHE A 188 -28.02 -16.58 -10.69
C PHE A 188 -28.20 -17.33 -12.02
N GLU A 189 -28.62 -18.58 -11.97
CA GLU A 189 -28.89 -19.42 -13.13
C GLU A 189 -29.91 -18.78 -14.08
N GLU A 190 -31.05 -18.31 -13.55
CA GLU A 190 -32.07 -17.63 -14.36
C GLU A 190 -31.48 -16.42 -15.10
N LYS A 191 -30.77 -15.55 -14.38
CA LYS A 191 -30.14 -14.36 -14.96
C LYS A 191 -29.07 -14.72 -16.00
N PHE A 192 -28.31 -15.80 -15.77
CA PHE A 192 -27.29 -16.28 -16.70
C PHE A 192 -27.90 -16.80 -18.00
N ARG A 193 -28.99 -17.58 -17.93
CA ARG A 193 -29.71 -18.06 -19.12
C ARG A 193 -30.24 -16.90 -19.96
N VAL A 194 -30.80 -15.86 -19.30
CA VAL A 194 -31.26 -14.63 -19.98
C VAL A 194 -30.10 -13.91 -20.67
N LEU A 195 -28.96 -13.75 -19.99
CA LEU A 195 -27.78 -13.09 -20.56
C LEU A 195 -27.22 -13.87 -21.75
N ALA A 196 -27.09 -15.20 -21.64
CA ALA A 196 -26.63 -16.06 -22.71
C ALA A 196 -27.57 -16.01 -23.93
N GLY A 197 -28.89 -16.10 -23.72
CA GLY A 197 -29.88 -15.99 -24.78
C GLY A 197 -29.86 -14.62 -25.48
N HIS A 198 -29.63 -13.54 -24.73
CA HIS A 198 -29.44 -12.21 -25.31
C HIS A 198 -28.22 -12.17 -26.25
N PHE A 199 -27.09 -12.74 -25.85
CA PHE A 199 -25.90 -12.82 -26.69
C PHE A 199 -26.08 -13.72 -27.90
N GLN A 200 -26.74 -14.87 -27.77
CA GLN A 200 -27.07 -15.75 -28.90
C GLN A 200 -27.97 -15.08 -29.93
N THR A 201 -28.93 -14.25 -29.46
CA THR A 201 -29.80 -13.47 -30.35
C THR A 201 -29.02 -12.38 -31.10
N MET A 202 -28.10 -11.70 -30.42
CA MET A 202 -27.27 -10.65 -31.02
C MET A 202 -26.20 -11.20 -31.96
N TYR A 203 -25.68 -12.40 -31.66
CA TYR A 203 -24.64 -13.08 -32.43
C TYR A 203 -25.11 -14.49 -32.81
N PRO A 204 -25.83 -14.66 -33.93
CA PRO A 204 -26.44 -15.94 -34.32
C PRO A 204 -25.45 -17.11 -34.48
N ASN A 205 -24.18 -16.82 -34.74
CA ASN A 205 -23.11 -17.83 -34.86
C ASN A 205 -22.44 -18.19 -33.53
N LEU A 206 -22.85 -17.57 -32.42
CA LEU A 206 -22.32 -17.86 -31.08
C LEU A 206 -23.07 -19.05 -30.50
N ASN A 207 -22.38 -20.19 -30.41
CA ASN A 207 -22.89 -21.34 -29.69
C ASN A 207 -22.43 -21.27 -28.23
N ILE A 208 -23.38 -21.42 -27.29
CA ILE A 208 -23.11 -21.40 -25.84
C ILE A 208 -23.75 -22.66 -25.25
N ASP A 209 -22.92 -23.51 -24.65
CA ASP A 209 -23.41 -24.60 -23.80
C ASP A 209 -23.71 -24.04 -22.41
N VAL A 210 -24.95 -23.60 -22.24
CA VAL A 210 -25.39 -22.88 -21.05
C VAL A 210 -25.35 -23.78 -19.82
N ASP A 211 -25.73 -25.05 -19.96
CA ASP A 211 -25.78 -25.99 -18.84
C ASP A 211 -24.38 -26.38 -18.36
N ALA A 212 -23.44 -26.61 -19.29
CA ALA A 212 -22.05 -26.90 -18.95
C ALA A 212 -21.35 -25.72 -18.24
N GLU A 213 -21.55 -24.49 -18.73
CA GLU A 213 -20.99 -23.29 -18.10
C GLU A 213 -21.57 -23.06 -16.70
N LEU A 214 -22.88 -23.29 -16.51
CA LEU A 214 -23.52 -23.21 -15.19
C LEU A 214 -22.97 -24.23 -14.20
N GLU A 215 -22.79 -25.48 -14.61
CA GLU A 215 -22.22 -26.53 -13.75
C GLU A 215 -20.81 -26.15 -13.30
N GLN A 216 -19.99 -25.63 -14.22
CA GLN A 216 -18.64 -25.18 -13.89
C GLN A 216 -18.65 -23.93 -12.97
N LEU A 217 -19.55 -22.97 -13.22
CA LEU A 217 -19.71 -21.78 -12.38
C LEU A 217 -20.17 -22.12 -10.96
N LYS A 218 -20.98 -23.16 -10.78
CA LYS A 218 -21.41 -23.65 -9.47
C LYS A 218 -20.23 -24.13 -8.63
N ILE A 219 -19.28 -24.84 -9.24
CA ILE A 219 -18.04 -25.29 -8.58
C ILE A 219 -17.20 -24.08 -8.15
N TYR A 220 -17.06 -23.08 -9.02
CA TYR A 220 -16.30 -21.87 -8.68
C TYR A 220 -17.00 -21.01 -7.63
N ALA A 221 -18.33 -20.97 -7.61
CA ALA A 221 -19.08 -20.23 -6.60
C ALA A 221 -18.70 -20.69 -5.19
N GLU A 222 -18.63 -22.00 -4.96
CA GLU A 222 -18.25 -22.56 -3.66
C GLU A 222 -16.78 -22.31 -3.31
N ARG A 223 -15.85 -22.42 -4.28
CA ARG A 223 -14.43 -22.08 -4.07
C ARG A 223 -14.22 -20.59 -3.78
N LEU A 224 -15.02 -19.72 -4.41
CA LEU A 224 -14.88 -18.27 -4.33
C LEU A 224 -15.55 -17.70 -3.07
N ARG A 225 -16.66 -18.30 -2.61
CA ARG A 225 -17.47 -17.85 -1.46
C ARG A 225 -16.64 -17.41 -0.23
N PRO A 226 -15.62 -18.13 0.26
CA PRO A 226 -14.84 -17.68 1.43
C PRO A 226 -13.92 -16.48 1.15
N LEU A 227 -13.65 -16.15 -0.11
CA LEU A 227 -12.77 -15.05 -0.53
C LEU A 227 -13.56 -13.76 -0.80
N VAL A 228 -14.89 -13.84 -0.94
CA VAL A 228 -15.73 -12.68 -1.23
C VAL A 228 -16.02 -11.89 0.04
N THR A 229 -15.85 -10.58 -0.05
CA THR A 229 -16.20 -9.63 1.02
C THR A 229 -16.87 -8.39 0.43
N ASP A 230 -17.53 -7.60 1.28
CA ASP A 230 -17.97 -6.26 0.89
C ASP A 230 -16.74 -5.36 0.69
N GLY A 231 -16.40 -5.16 -0.59
CA GLY A 231 -15.21 -4.42 -0.98
C GLY A 231 -15.20 -2.96 -0.51
N VAL A 232 -16.34 -2.28 -0.56
CA VAL A 232 -16.42 -0.86 -0.16
C VAL A 232 -16.24 -0.74 1.34
N TYR A 233 -16.90 -1.61 2.11
CA TYR A 233 -16.76 -1.61 3.56
C TYR A 233 -15.36 -2.04 4.02
N PHE A 234 -14.77 -3.03 3.35
CA PHE A 234 -13.38 -3.46 3.59
C PHE A 234 -12.41 -2.29 3.38
N MET A 235 -12.51 -1.60 2.24
CA MET A 235 -11.65 -0.45 1.95
C MET A 235 -11.89 0.70 2.91
N HIS A 236 -13.15 1.03 3.23
CA HIS A 236 -13.47 2.07 4.20
C HIS A 236 -12.83 1.79 5.57
N LYS A 237 -12.91 0.54 6.06
CA LYS A 237 -12.23 0.12 7.29
C LYS A 237 -10.71 0.23 7.19
N ALA A 238 -10.13 -0.15 6.06
CA ALA A 238 -8.69 -0.02 5.85
C ALA A 238 -8.25 1.45 5.83
N LEU A 239 -9.07 2.36 5.31
CA LEU A 239 -8.78 3.79 5.22
C LEU A 239 -8.95 4.54 6.54
N THR A 240 -9.95 4.17 7.33
CA THR A 240 -10.35 4.88 8.58
C THR A 240 -9.91 4.18 9.86
N GLY A 241 -9.31 3.00 9.75
CA GLY A 241 -8.81 2.21 10.85
C GLY A 241 -7.38 2.58 11.27
N PRO A 242 -6.68 1.65 11.95
CA PRO A 242 -5.27 1.80 12.28
C PRO A 242 -4.39 2.09 11.05
N SER A 243 -3.22 2.66 11.27
CA SER A 243 -2.28 3.00 10.21
C SER A 243 -2.00 1.80 9.30
N LYS A 244 -2.26 1.93 7.99
CA LYS A 244 -2.01 0.91 6.97
C LYS A 244 -1.44 1.53 5.70
N LYS A 245 -0.44 0.86 5.12
CA LYS A 245 0.13 1.16 3.80
C LYS A 245 -0.68 0.42 2.74
N ILE A 246 -1.45 1.16 1.95
CA ILE A 246 -2.30 0.61 0.88
C ILE A 246 -1.68 0.97 -0.47
N LEU A 247 -1.36 -0.04 -1.27
CA LEU A 247 -0.83 0.09 -2.62
C LEU A 247 -1.89 -0.28 -3.65
N VAL A 248 -2.03 0.53 -4.69
CA VAL A 248 -2.94 0.29 -5.81
C VAL A 248 -2.13 0.10 -7.09
N GLU A 249 -2.29 -1.08 -7.68
CA GLU A 249 -1.73 -1.48 -8.96
C GLU A 249 -2.68 -1.07 -10.09
N GLY A 250 -2.27 -0.08 -10.88
CA GLY A 250 -3.00 0.32 -12.08
C GLY A 250 -2.89 -0.72 -13.20
N ALA A 251 -4.02 -1.05 -13.81
CA ALA A 251 -4.07 -1.87 -15.02
C ALA A 251 -3.79 -1.02 -16.28
N ASN A 252 -3.09 -1.59 -17.26
CA ASN A 252 -2.73 -0.95 -18.53
C ASN A 252 -2.05 0.41 -18.32
N ALA A 253 -2.43 1.47 -19.05
CA ALA A 253 -1.78 2.77 -18.96
C ALA A 253 -2.69 3.91 -19.44
N ALA A 254 -2.30 5.15 -19.16
CA ALA A 254 -3.10 6.35 -19.42
C ALA A 254 -3.57 6.47 -20.87
N LEU A 255 -2.73 6.17 -21.87
CA LEU A 255 -3.15 6.30 -23.27
C LEU A 255 -3.96 5.11 -23.81
N LEU A 256 -4.18 4.10 -22.97
CA LEU A 256 -5.14 3.04 -23.20
C LEU A 256 -6.44 3.26 -22.41
N ASP A 257 -6.58 4.35 -21.66
CA ASP A 257 -7.81 4.69 -20.96
C ASP A 257 -8.98 4.88 -21.94
N ILE A 258 -10.18 4.42 -21.56
CA ILE A 258 -11.37 4.48 -22.40
C ILE A 258 -11.79 5.92 -22.78
N ASP A 259 -11.56 6.88 -21.88
CA ASP A 259 -11.94 8.29 -22.07
C ASP A 259 -10.76 9.13 -22.55
N PHE A 260 -9.59 8.90 -21.96
CA PHE A 260 -8.42 9.78 -22.17
C PHE A 260 -7.39 9.22 -23.15
N GLY A 261 -7.52 7.97 -23.58
CA GLY A 261 -6.57 7.32 -24.47
C GLY A 261 -6.79 7.64 -25.95
N THR A 262 -6.03 6.95 -26.81
CA THR A 262 -6.13 7.10 -28.27
C THR A 262 -7.34 6.34 -28.84
N TYR A 263 -8.55 6.75 -28.47
CA TYR A 263 -9.81 6.10 -28.89
C TYR A 263 -9.92 6.04 -30.43
N PRO A 264 -10.32 4.90 -31.03
CA PRO A 264 -10.88 3.70 -30.39
C PRO A 264 -9.85 2.65 -29.96
N PHE A 265 -8.55 2.91 -30.13
CA PHE A 265 -7.47 1.96 -29.84
C PHE A 265 -7.06 1.98 -28.37
N VAL A 266 -8.02 1.68 -27.51
CA VAL A 266 -7.95 1.77 -26.05
C VAL A 266 -8.55 0.52 -25.40
N THR A 267 -8.36 0.34 -24.10
CA THR A 267 -9.11 -0.65 -23.31
C THR A 267 -10.49 -0.09 -22.95
N SER A 268 -11.34 -0.93 -22.36
CA SER A 268 -12.72 -0.57 -21.96
C SER A 268 -12.83 -0.12 -20.50
N SER A 269 -11.70 0.17 -19.84
CA SER A 269 -11.63 0.56 -18.44
C SER A 269 -10.92 1.91 -18.27
N ASN A 270 -11.18 2.58 -17.15
CA ASN A 270 -10.41 3.75 -16.76
C ASN A 270 -9.06 3.31 -16.17
N CYS A 271 -7.97 3.65 -16.85
CA CYS A 271 -6.59 3.33 -16.49
C CYS A 271 -5.88 4.51 -15.80
N THR A 272 -6.64 5.55 -15.48
CA THR A 272 -6.20 6.77 -14.83
C THR A 272 -6.55 6.78 -13.33
N VAL A 273 -6.08 7.80 -12.60
CA VAL A 273 -6.31 7.94 -11.16
C VAL A 273 -7.79 7.93 -10.77
N GLY A 274 -8.68 8.43 -11.63
CA GLY A 274 -10.13 8.35 -11.41
C GLY A 274 -10.65 6.91 -11.30
N GLY A 275 -10.01 5.97 -12.02
CA GLY A 275 -10.31 4.54 -11.96
C GLY A 275 -10.01 3.92 -10.60
N VAL A 276 -9.10 4.50 -9.81
CA VAL A 276 -8.83 4.06 -8.43
C VAL A 276 -10.04 4.33 -7.55
N CYS A 277 -10.60 5.54 -7.64
CA CYS A 277 -11.75 5.95 -6.84
C CYS A 277 -12.99 5.10 -7.18
N THR A 278 -13.32 4.98 -8.47
CA THR A 278 -14.50 4.24 -8.92
C THR A 278 -14.34 2.72 -8.79
N GLY A 279 -13.11 2.22 -8.87
CA GLY A 279 -12.79 0.79 -8.85
C GLY A 279 -12.63 0.18 -7.46
N LEU A 280 -12.44 1.01 -6.42
CA LEU A 280 -12.26 0.58 -5.02
C LEU A 280 -13.26 1.21 -4.05
N GLY A 281 -14.10 2.16 -4.50
CA GLY A 281 -14.99 2.93 -3.60
C GLY A 281 -14.23 3.89 -2.68
N VAL A 282 -13.08 4.40 -3.14
CA VAL A 282 -12.20 5.28 -2.35
C VAL A 282 -12.50 6.75 -2.68
N PRO A 283 -12.74 7.62 -1.69
CA PRO A 283 -12.89 9.06 -1.93
C PRO A 283 -11.58 9.67 -2.45
N PRO A 284 -11.61 10.65 -3.38
CA PRO A 284 -10.40 11.28 -3.90
C PRO A 284 -9.48 11.87 -2.82
N SER A 285 -10.03 12.33 -1.69
CA SER A 285 -9.26 12.85 -0.55
C SER A 285 -8.34 11.83 0.12
N HIS A 286 -8.57 10.54 -0.10
CA HIS A 286 -7.72 9.45 0.40
C HIS A 286 -6.68 9.00 -0.63
N VAL A 287 -6.68 9.56 -1.84
CA VAL A 287 -5.60 9.31 -2.81
C VAL A 287 -4.37 10.12 -2.40
N GLY A 288 -3.28 9.40 -2.13
CA GLY A 288 -2.01 9.97 -1.68
C GLY A 288 -1.03 10.12 -2.84
N ARG A 289 0.09 9.40 -2.76
CA ARG A 289 1.13 9.45 -3.81
C ARG A 289 0.67 8.73 -5.06
N VAL A 290 0.89 9.36 -6.22
CA VAL A 290 0.58 8.77 -7.54
C VAL A 290 1.86 8.74 -8.35
N TYR A 291 2.42 7.55 -8.52
CA TYR A 291 3.62 7.32 -9.31
C TYR A 291 3.26 7.05 -10.78
N GLY A 292 3.80 7.87 -11.69
CA GLY A 292 3.70 7.64 -13.12
C GLY A 292 4.88 6.83 -13.62
N VAL A 293 4.66 5.62 -14.11
CA VAL A 293 5.71 4.78 -14.68
C VAL A 293 5.89 5.15 -16.14
N VAL A 294 7.08 5.64 -16.47
CA VAL A 294 7.46 6.12 -17.80
C VAL A 294 8.66 5.30 -18.25
N LYS A 295 8.58 4.70 -19.44
CA LYS A 295 9.74 4.07 -20.07
C LYS A 295 10.62 5.14 -20.71
N ALA A 296 11.94 4.97 -20.69
CA ALA A 296 12.90 5.92 -21.28
C ALA A 296 12.77 6.09 -22.81
N TYR A 297 11.92 5.30 -23.44
CA TYR A 297 11.48 5.40 -24.83
C TYR A 297 10.01 4.99 -24.88
N THR A 298 9.37 5.12 -26.04
CA THR A 298 7.93 4.83 -26.15
C THR A 298 7.70 3.52 -26.88
N THR A 299 6.72 2.73 -26.41
CA THR A 299 6.29 1.50 -27.07
C THR A 299 4.79 1.45 -27.19
N ARG A 300 4.29 0.84 -28.27
CA ARG A 300 2.84 0.62 -28.48
C ARG A 300 2.58 -0.75 -29.09
N VAL A 301 1.53 -1.42 -28.64
CA VAL A 301 1.01 -2.65 -29.25
C VAL A 301 -0.26 -2.32 -30.03
N GLY A 302 -0.39 -2.90 -31.22
CA GLY A 302 -1.57 -2.74 -32.07
C GLY A 302 -1.53 -1.51 -32.96
N VAL A 303 -2.67 -1.26 -33.60
CA VAL A 303 -2.85 -0.20 -34.58
C VAL A 303 -3.09 1.17 -33.91
N GLY A 304 -3.00 2.23 -34.72
CA GLY A 304 -3.21 3.62 -34.30
C GLY A 304 -1.95 4.49 -34.45
N ALA A 305 -2.14 5.81 -34.47
CA ALA A 305 -1.05 6.77 -34.63
C ALA A 305 -0.03 6.68 -33.49
N PHE A 306 1.25 6.78 -33.85
CA PHE A 306 2.36 6.79 -32.90
C PHE A 306 3.36 7.86 -33.36
N PRO A 307 3.23 9.11 -32.85
CA PRO A 307 3.95 10.26 -33.40
C PRO A 307 5.48 10.11 -33.40
N THR A 308 6.04 9.45 -32.39
CA THR A 308 7.49 9.24 -32.26
C THR A 308 7.98 7.87 -32.72
N GLU A 309 7.14 7.11 -33.41
CA GLU A 309 7.50 5.79 -33.95
C GLU A 309 8.76 5.87 -34.82
N GLN A 310 9.64 4.89 -34.66
CA GLN A 310 10.81 4.71 -35.50
C GLN A 310 10.66 3.40 -36.28
N ASP A 311 10.24 3.50 -37.54
CA ASP A 311 10.22 2.35 -38.46
C ASP A 311 11.56 2.28 -39.21
N ASN A 312 12.65 2.16 -38.45
CA ASN A 312 14.03 2.16 -38.91
C ASN A 312 14.94 1.40 -37.91
N GLU A 313 16.24 1.40 -38.16
CA GLU A 313 17.26 0.71 -37.35
C GLU A 313 17.21 1.07 -35.85
N ILE A 314 16.83 2.30 -35.50
CA ILE A 314 16.66 2.70 -34.10
C ILE A 314 15.48 1.97 -33.45
N GLY A 315 14.35 1.88 -34.16
CA GLY A 315 13.19 1.14 -33.67
C GLY A 315 13.50 -0.33 -33.43
N ASP A 316 14.22 -0.96 -34.36
CA ASP A 316 14.68 -2.34 -34.24
C ASP A 316 15.68 -2.53 -33.09
N LEU A 317 16.58 -1.56 -32.87
CA LEU A 317 17.52 -1.57 -31.75
C LEU A 317 16.79 -1.48 -30.41
N LEU A 318 15.86 -0.53 -30.26
CA LEU A 318 15.03 -0.37 -29.05
C LEU A 318 14.19 -1.63 -28.79
N GLN A 319 13.62 -2.22 -29.85
CA GLN A 319 12.81 -3.42 -29.74
C GLN A 319 13.64 -4.63 -29.30
N SER A 320 14.81 -4.85 -29.91
CA SER A 320 15.69 -5.99 -29.62
C SER A 320 16.32 -5.91 -28.24
N ARG A 321 16.96 -4.78 -27.90
CA ARG A 321 17.57 -4.55 -26.57
C ARG A 321 16.51 -4.57 -25.47
N GLY A 322 15.38 -3.90 -25.70
CA GLY A 322 14.28 -3.83 -24.75
C GLY A 322 13.45 -5.11 -24.62
N ARG A 323 13.73 -6.14 -25.45
CA ARG A 323 12.93 -7.36 -25.61
C ARG A 323 11.44 -7.05 -25.74
N GLU A 324 11.10 -6.14 -26.64
CA GLU A 324 9.75 -5.61 -26.77
C GLU A 324 8.83 -6.53 -27.59
N PHE A 325 8.51 -7.66 -26.97
CA PHE A 325 7.56 -8.66 -27.44
C PHE A 325 6.49 -8.88 -26.37
N GLY A 326 5.23 -9.02 -26.79
CA GLY A 326 4.13 -9.31 -25.87
C GLY A 326 4.27 -10.71 -25.26
N VAL A 327 4.32 -10.82 -23.94
CA VAL A 327 4.49 -12.10 -23.23
C VAL A 327 3.34 -13.07 -23.54
N THR A 328 2.11 -12.59 -23.61
CA THR A 328 0.93 -13.43 -23.86
C THR A 328 0.68 -13.74 -25.33
N THR A 329 1.05 -12.84 -26.25
CA THR A 329 0.66 -12.93 -27.68
C THR A 329 1.84 -13.16 -28.62
N GLY A 330 3.08 -12.98 -28.16
CA GLY A 330 4.28 -12.98 -28.99
C GLY A 330 4.40 -11.81 -29.97
N ARG A 331 3.45 -10.87 -29.97
CA ARG A 331 3.42 -9.76 -30.94
C ARG A 331 4.58 -8.79 -30.69
N ARG A 332 5.28 -8.42 -31.76
CA ARG A 332 6.26 -7.33 -31.77
C ARG A 332 5.60 -6.01 -31.37
N ARG A 333 6.23 -5.26 -30.48
CA ARG A 333 5.77 -3.90 -30.14
C ARG A 333 6.44 -2.88 -31.06
N ARG A 334 5.66 -1.90 -31.49
CA ARG A 334 6.18 -0.72 -32.20
C ARG A 334 7.00 0.11 -31.20
N CYS A 335 8.16 0.59 -31.62
CA CYS A 335 9.09 1.31 -30.76
C CYS A 335 9.38 2.70 -31.34
N GLY A 336 9.63 3.66 -30.46
CA GLY A 336 9.87 5.04 -30.84
C GLY A 336 10.52 5.83 -29.72
N TRP A 337 10.91 7.07 -30.03
CA TRP A 337 11.53 7.96 -29.06
C TRP A 337 10.60 8.30 -27.89
N LEU A 338 11.17 8.73 -26.77
CA LEU A 338 10.38 9.27 -25.66
C LEU A 338 9.60 10.49 -26.16
N ASP A 339 8.32 10.55 -25.80
CA ASP A 339 7.43 11.63 -26.15
C ASP A 339 6.94 12.31 -24.87
N LEU A 340 7.37 13.54 -24.64
CA LEU A 340 7.02 14.31 -23.45
C LEU A 340 5.70 15.06 -23.61
N VAL A 341 5.18 15.23 -24.84
CA VAL A 341 3.86 15.81 -25.06
C VAL A 341 2.79 14.88 -24.49
N LEU A 342 2.92 13.58 -24.76
CA LEU A 342 1.98 12.59 -24.26
C LEU A 342 2.16 12.29 -22.76
N VAL A 343 3.40 12.31 -22.24
CA VAL A 343 3.64 12.12 -20.79
C VAL A 343 3.12 13.32 -20.01
N ARG A 344 3.27 14.54 -20.52
CA ARG A 344 2.65 15.74 -19.93
C ARG A 344 1.13 15.64 -19.93
N TYR A 345 0.53 15.14 -21.01
CA TYR A 345 -0.91 14.86 -21.06
C TYR A 345 -1.35 13.83 -20.01
N ALA A 346 -0.63 12.71 -19.90
CA ALA A 346 -0.89 11.72 -18.85
C ALA A 346 -0.74 12.31 -17.44
N HIS A 347 0.22 13.21 -17.22
CA HIS A 347 0.38 13.92 -15.96
C HIS A 347 -0.79 14.86 -15.67
N MET A 348 -1.28 15.62 -16.66
CA MET A 348 -2.45 16.51 -16.49
C MET A 348 -3.69 15.76 -16.00
N VAL A 349 -3.89 14.52 -16.48
CA VAL A 349 -5.03 13.69 -16.08
C VAL A 349 -4.82 13.02 -14.73
N ASN A 350 -3.60 12.55 -14.43
CA ASN A 350 -3.34 11.71 -13.27
C ASN A 350 -2.78 12.44 -12.05
N GLY A 351 -2.25 13.65 -12.21
CA GLY A 351 -1.62 14.41 -11.14
C GLY A 351 -0.43 13.68 -10.51
N PHE A 352 0.48 13.13 -11.33
CA PHE A 352 1.64 12.37 -10.83
C PHE A 352 2.44 13.17 -9.79
N THR A 353 2.68 12.56 -8.63
CA THR A 353 3.53 13.13 -7.58
C THR A 353 5.01 12.87 -7.85
N ALA A 354 5.32 11.79 -8.55
CA ALA A 354 6.66 11.47 -9.03
C ALA A 354 6.62 10.52 -10.23
N ILE A 355 7.70 10.49 -11.01
CA ILE A 355 7.87 9.60 -12.17
C ILE A 355 8.86 8.47 -11.84
N ALA A 356 8.49 7.23 -12.12
CA ALA A 356 9.41 6.10 -12.14
C ALA A 356 9.89 5.87 -13.58
N LEU A 357 11.10 6.33 -13.89
CA LEU A 357 11.71 6.13 -15.21
C LEU A 357 12.30 4.71 -15.32
N THR A 358 11.91 3.94 -16.32
CA THR A 358 12.33 2.54 -16.49
C THR A 358 13.06 2.34 -17.81
N LYS A 359 13.83 1.23 -17.89
CA LYS A 359 14.55 0.81 -19.10
C LYS A 359 15.52 1.85 -19.66
N LEU A 360 16.20 2.59 -18.77
CA LEU A 360 17.21 3.58 -19.15
C LEU A 360 18.42 2.91 -19.84
N ASP A 361 18.81 1.72 -19.35
CA ASP A 361 19.87 0.84 -19.83
C ASP A 361 19.75 0.45 -21.32
N ILE A 362 18.54 0.53 -21.87
CA ILE A 362 18.28 0.24 -23.28
C ILE A 362 18.93 1.30 -24.17
N LEU A 363 19.08 2.53 -23.67
CA LEU A 363 19.67 3.66 -24.39
C LEU A 363 21.22 3.70 -24.29
N ASP A 364 21.85 2.82 -23.51
CA ASP A 364 23.29 2.79 -23.23
C ASP A 364 24.19 2.80 -24.47
N THR A 365 23.73 2.25 -25.59
CA THR A 365 24.54 2.11 -26.82
C THR A 365 24.34 3.24 -27.82
N LEU A 366 23.42 4.17 -27.55
CA LEU A 366 23.09 5.23 -28.49
C LEU A 366 24.06 6.41 -28.35
N PRO A 367 24.61 6.95 -29.45
CA PRO A 367 25.43 8.17 -29.42
C PRO A 367 24.59 9.44 -29.27
N GLU A 368 23.34 9.41 -29.75
CA GLU A 368 22.38 10.52 -29.65
C GLU A 368 20.99 9.95 -29.33
N ILE A 369 20.24 10.69 -28.53
CA ILE A 369 18.89 10.33 -28.10
C ILE A 369 17.96 11.50 -28.42
N LYS A 370 16.89 11.22 -29.16
CA LYS A 370 15.87 12.23 -29.47
C LYS A 370 14.68 12.12 -28.50
N VAL A 371 14.11 13.26 -28.14
CA VAL A 371 12.92 13.35 -27.27
C VAL A 371 11.90 14.29 -27.91
N GLY A 372 10.67 13.80 -28.15
CA GLY A 372 9.59 14.61 -28.69
C GLY A 372 9.07 15.60 -27.65
N ILE A 373 9.14 16.90 -27.93
CA ILE A 373 8.81 17.97 -26.96
C ILE A 373 7.60 18.82 -27.35
N ALA A 374 7.25 18.86 -28.64
CA ALA A 374 6.13 19.62 -29.15
C ALA A 374 5.53 18.97 -30.39
N TYR A 375 4.26 19.27 -30.63
CA TYR A 375 3.51 18.83 -31.81
C TYR A 375 3.09 20.03 -32.64
N THR A 376 3.18 19.90 -33.96
CA THR A 376 2.60 20.84 -34.92
C THR A 376 1.71 20.09 -35.91
N VAL A 377 0.66 20.74 -36.38
CA VAL A 377 -0.18 20.28 -37.49
C VAL A 377 -0.39 21.46 -38.42
N ASP A 378 -0.10 21.29 -39.71
CA ASP A 378 -0.16 22.36 -40.71
C ASP A 378 0.58 23.63 -40.23
N GLU A 379 1.80 23.43 -39.72
CA GLU A 379 2.70 24.45 -39.13
C GLU A 379 2.18 25.16 -37.87
N LYS A 380 1.00 24.80 -37.36
CA LYS A 380 0.44 25.38 -36.13
C LYS A 380 0.78 24.52 -34.91
N PRO A 381 1.31 25.11 -33.83
CA PRO A 381 1.61 24.37 -32.60
C PRO A 381 0.31 23.88 -31.95
N LEU A 382 0.32 22.63 -31.49
CA LEU A 382 -0.74 22.08 -30.66
C LEU A 382 -0.40 22.32 -29.18
N PRO A 383 -1.37 22.80 -28.37
CA PRO A 383 -1.13 23.06 -26.95
C PRO A 383 -1.01 21.77 -26.12
N SER A 384 -1.61 20.67 -26.59
CA SER A 384 -1.68 19.39 -25.89
C SER A 384 -1.83 18.23 -26.88
N PHE A 385 -1.78 17.01 -26.36
CA PHE A 385 -2.09 15.79 -27.08
C PHE A 385 -3.51 15.85 -27.68
N PRO A 386 -3.67 15.65 -29.01
CA PRO A 386 -4.97 15.75 -29.66
C PRO A 386 -5.83 14.50 -29.40
N ALA A 387 -7.11 14.70 -29.12
CA ALA A 387 -8.07 13.60 -28.91
C ALA A 387 -8.46 12.89 -30.22
N ASN A 388 -8.45 13.59 -31.35
CA ASN A 388 -8.84 13.03 -32.65
C ASN A 388 -7.67 12.29 -33.31
N MET A 389 -7.91 11.04 -33.74
CA MET A 389 -6.89 10.19 -34.35
C MET A 389 -6.39 10.68 -35.71
N ASP A 390 -7.23 11.33 -36.52
CA ASP A 390 -6.83 11.85 -37.82
C ASP A 390 -5.90 13.06 -37.64
N VAL A 391 -6.14 13.88 -36.61
CA VAL A 391 -5.22 14.95 -36.20
C VAL A 391 -3.91 14.36 -35.70
N LEU A 392 -3.97 13.38 -34.79
CA LEU A 392 -2.77 12.72 -34.23
C LEU A 392 -1.89 12.07 -35.32
N THR A 393 -2.50 11.55 -36.40
CA THR A 393 -1.77 10.95 -37.53
C THR A 393 -1.03 11.98 -38.37
N LYS A 394 -1.47 13.24 -38.39
CA LYS A 394 -0.86 14.34 -39.14
C LYS A 394 0.17 15.13 -38.33
N VAL A 395 0.33 14.80 -37.04
CA VAL A 395 1.25 15.50 -36.15
C VAL A 395 2.68 15.36 -36.67
N GLN A 396 3.36 16.51 -36.78
CA GLN A 396 4.79 16.58 -36.90
C GLN A 396 5.38 16.82 -35.52
N VAL A 397 6.37 16.00 -35.15
CA VAL A 397 7.02 16.08 -33.83
C VAL A 397 8.26 16.93 -33.93
N THR A 398 8.37 17.92 -33.04
CA THR A 398 9.63 18.62 -32.78
C THR A 398 10.43 17.84 -31.74
N TYR A 399 11.68 17.53 -32.06
CA TYR A 399 12.57 16.77 -31.19
C TYR A 399 13.65 17.67 -30.59
N GLU A 400 13.95 17.43 -29.32
CA GLU A 400 15.24 17.80 -28.72
C GLU A 400 16.21 16.63 -28.88
N THR A 401 17.43 16.91 -29.34
CA THR A 401 18.50 15.90 -29.44
C THR A 401 19.46 16.07 -28.27
N LEU A 402 19.63 15.01 -27.48
CA LEU A 402 20.53 14.94 -26.35
C LEU A 402 21.69 13.99 -26.66
N PRO A 403 22.91 14.28 -26.17
CA PRO A 403 24.02 13.35 -26.31
C PRO A 403 23.72 12.07 -25.52
N GLY A 404 23.97 10.92 -26.13
CA GLY A 404 23.95 9.63 -25.44
C GLY A 404 25.25 9.40 -24.66
N TRP A 405 25.27 8.35 -23.84
CA TRP A 405 26.41 8.06 -22.96
C TRP A 405 27.32 6.91 -23.45
N CYS A 406 26.88 6.09 -24.41
CA CYS A 406 27.70 5.04 -25.04
C CYS A 406 28.41 4.09 -24.05
N CYS A 407 27.87 3.89 -22.85
CA CYS A 407 28.44 3.03 -21.81
C CYS A 407 27.35 2.34 -21.00
N SER A 408 27.68 1.20 -20.40
CA SER A 408 26.71 0.44 -19.60
C SER A 408 26.32 1.20 -18.33
N THR A 409 25.02 1.26 -18.05
CA THR A 409 24.46 1.70 -16.77
C THR A 409 24.02 0.53 -15.87
N GLU A 410 24.21 -0.70 -16.33
CA GLU A 410 23.95 -1.89 -15.53
C GLU A 410 24.81 -1.92 -14.27
N GLY A 411 24.23 -2.39 -13.16
CA GLY A 411 24.95 -2.46 -11.88
C GLY A 411 25.06 -1.14 -11.11
N ILE A 412 24.76 0.02 -11.71
CA ILE A 412 24.80 1.33 -11.02
C ILE A 412 23.75 1.38 -9.90
N ARG A 413 24.14 1.93 -8.74
CA ARG A 413 23.28 1.95 -7.53
C ARG A 413 23.02 3.33 -6.95
N SER A 414 23.63 4.40 -7.44
CA SER A 414 23.25 5.77 -7.07
C SER A 414 22.99 6.65 -8.29
N PHE A 415 22.28 7.76 -8.12
CA PHE A 415 22.06 8.72 -9.20
C PHE A 415 23.39 9.37 -9.62
N ASP A 416 24.27 9.65 -8.65
CA ASP A 416 25.53 10.34 -8.86
C ASP A 416 26.57 9.48 -9.60
N GLU A 417 26.44 8.15 -9.54
CA GLU A 417 27.22 7.18 -10.32
C GLU A 417 26.82 7.10 -11.80
N LEU A 418 25.65 7.62 -12.19
CA LEU A 418 25.22 7.59 -13.58
C LEU A 418 26.15 8.47 -14.43
N PRO A 419 26.40 8.10 -15.70
CA PRO A 419 27.09 8.98 -16.64
C PRO A 419 26.43 10.36 -16.70
N SER A 420 27.22 11.42 -16.84
CA SER A 420 26.72 12.80 -16.82
C SER A 420 25.59 13.05 -17.84
N GLN A 421 25.67 12.40 -19.02
CA GLN A 421 24.65 12.48 -20.06
C GLN A 421 23.36 11.75 -19.68
N ALA A 422 23.46 10.61 -18.96
CA ALA A 422 22.29 9.91 -18.42
C ALA A 422 21.61 10.72 -17.31
N GLN A 423 22.39 11.36 -16.44
CA GLN A 423 21.85 12.30 -15.45
C GLN A 423 21.16 13.49 -16.13
N ALA A 424 21.79 14.06 -17.16
CA ALA A 424 21.23 15.16 -17.94
C ALA A 424 19.91 14.77 -18.63
N TYR A 425 19.82 13.55 -19.16
CA TYR A 425 18.59 13.00 -19.74
C TYR A 425 17.45 12.95 -18.71
N ILE A 426 17.72 12.46 -17.49
CA ILE A 426 16.74 12.41 -16.41
C ILE A 426 16.34 13.83 -15.97
N CYS A 427 17.31 14.72 -15.77
CA CYS A 427 17.05 16.12 -15.41
C CYS A 427 16.24 16.86 -16.49
N PHE A 428 16.49 16.56 -17.77
CA PHE A 428 15.74 17.13 -18.88
C PHE A 428 14.25 16.73 -18.81
N ILE A 429 13.96 15.45 -18.57
CA ILE A 429 12.59 14.95 -18.40
C ILE A 429 11.89 15.67 -17.23
N GLU A 430 12.55 15.77 -16.08
CA GLU A 430 12.02 16.49 -14.92
C GLU A 430 11.70 17.95 -15.21
N ASN A 431 12.64 18.64 -15.87
CA ASN A 431 12.49 20.06 -16.20
C ASN A 431 11.34 20.30 -17.17
N VAL A 432 11.11 19.42 -18.14
CA VAL A 432 10.01 19.56 -19.10
C VAL A 432 8.67 19.20 -18.45
N LEU A 433 8.62 18.19 -17.59
CA LEU A 433 7.38 17.74 -16.94
C LEU A 433 7.00 18.57 -15.72
N GLN A 434 7.96 19.24 -15.08
CA GLN A 434 7.82 19.88 -13.76
C GLN A 434 7.33 18.90 -12.68
N VAL A 435 7.71 17.63 -12.83
CA VAL A 435 7.42 16.53 -11.89
C VAL A 435 8.74 15.85 -11.55
N PRO A 436 9.04 15.60 -10.28
CA PRO A 436 10.27 14.93 -9.91
C PRO A 436 10.28 13.50 -10.47
N VAL A 437 11.36 13.11 -11.13
CA VAL A 437 11.67 11.70 -11.38
C VAL A 437 12.20 11.16 -10.07
N ALA A 438 11.90 9.89 -9.78
CA ALA A 438 12.40 9.19 -8.62
C ALA A 438 13.91 8.97 -8.72
N LYS A 439 14.67 10.04 -8.57
CA LYS A 439 16.11 10.05 -8.32
C LYS A 439 16.28 9.58 -6.88
N ARG A 440 17.17 8.62 -6.66
CA ARG A 440 17.34 7.96 -5.36
C ARG A 440 17.66 8.95 -4.22
N LYS A 441 16.63 9.47 -3.57
CA LYS A 441 16.66 9.92 -2.17
C LYS A 441 15.39 9.55 -1.39
N SER A 442 14.24 9.33 -2.03
CA SER A 442 12.99 8.96 -1.32
C SER A 442 12.55 7.49 -1.49
N LEU A 443 13.02 6.79 -2.52
CA LEU A 443 12.59 5.42 -2.85
C LEU A 443 13.56 4.34 -2.36
N PHE A 444 14.77 4.74 -1.95
CA PHE A 444 15.85 3.87 -1.49
C PHE A 444 16.60 4.42 -0.27
N ASP A 445 16.15 5.53 0.32
CA ASP A 445 16.47 5.77 1.74
C ASP A 445 15.67 4.73 2.52
N ASP A 446 16.31 3.58 2.73
CA ASP A 446 16.29 3.04 4.07
C ASP A 446 16.68 4.24 4.95
N LYS A 447 15.74 4.70 5.77
CA LYS A 447 16.01 5.69 6.82
C LYS A 447 16.96 5.08 7.85
N ALA A 448 17.98 4.33 7.45
CA ALA A 448 18.92 3.63 8.32
C ALA A 448 19.53 4.64 9.27
N THR A 449 20.15 5.68 8.74
CA THR A 449 20.79 6.72 9.55
C THR A 449 19.81 7.48 10.44
N GLU A 450 18.64 7.89 9.92
CA GLU A 450 17.61 8.59 10.71
C GLU A 450 17.00 7.66 11.78
N ILE A 451 16.83 6.38 11.47
CA ILE A 451 16.29 5.39 12.42
C ILE A 451 17.36 4.98 13.42
N ASP A 452 18.64 4.97 13.07
CA ASP A 452 19.74 4.73 14.00
C ASP A 452 19.89 5.91 14.96
N GLU A 453 19.76 7.15 14.47
CA GLU A 453 19.66 8.36 15.30
C GLU A 453 18.45 8.30 16.24
N LEU A 454 17.26 7.96 15.71
CA LEU A 454 16.06 7.81 16.53
C LEU A 454 16.19 6.65 17.53
N THR A 455 16.82 5.54 17.13
CA THR A 455 17.08 4.38 17.99
C THR A 455 18.04 4.77 19.12
N TYR A 456 19.07 5.56 18.81
CA TYR A 456 19.99 6.10 19.79
C TYR A 456 19.30 7.05 20.77
N ILE A 457 18.45 7.97 20.29
CA ILE A 457 17.68 8.90 21.13
C ILE A 457 16.76 8.12 22.07
N VAL A 458 15.95 7.20 21.54
CA VAL A 458 15.03 6.40 22.35
C VAL A 458 15.78 5.53 23.36
N LYS A 459 16.94 4.96 22.97
CA LYS A 459 17.82 4.23 23.89
C LYS A 459 18.34 5.13 25.02
N GLN A 460 18.79 6.34 24.71
CA GLN A 460 19.27 7.31 25.70
C GLN A 460 18.16 7.72 26.66
N ASP A 461 16.93 7.92 26.16
CA ASP A 461 15.75 8.26 26.96
C ASP A 461 15.36 7.12 27.90
N ILE A 462 15.31 5.87 27.41
CA ILE A 462 15.04 4.69 28.26
C ILE A 462 16.08 4.57 29.37
N ASN A 463 17.37 4.75 29.05
CA ASN A 463 18.45 4.71 30.03
C ASN A 463 18.38 5.86 31.05
N SER A 464 18.02 7.06 30.61
CA SER A 464 17.81 8.23 31.47
C SER A 464 16.65 8.00 32.43
N LEU A 465 15.50 7.53 31.91
CA LEU A 465 14.33 7.19 32.72
C LEU A 465 14.65 6.09 33.73
N ASN A 466 15.39 5.06 33.34
CA ASN A 466 15.80 4.00 34.27
C ASN A 466 16.68 4.54 35.42
N LYS A 467 17.65 5.43 35.11
CA LYS A 467 18.47 6.11 36.14
C LYS A 467 17.64 7.01 37.06
N GLN A 468 16.69 7.76 36.51
CA GLN A 468 15.82 8.63 37.31
C GLN A 468 14.91 7.82 38.23
N ILE A 469 14.37 6.69 37.76
CA ILE A 469 13.56 5.77 38.56
C ILE A 469 14.42 5.11 39.67
N ALA A 470 15.65 4.71 39.36
CA ALA A 470 16.57 4.18 40.37
C ALA A 470 16.91 5.23 41.45
N GLY A 471 17.14 6.49 41.05
CA GLY A 471 17.34 7.61 41.97
C GLY A 471 16.11 7.89 42.83
N LEU A 472 14.90 7.84 42.26
CA LEU A 472 13.64 7.94 43.01
C LEU A 472 13.52 6.83 44.06
N GLN A 473 13.90 5.60 43.70
CA GLN A 473 13.90 4.46 44.63
C GLN A 473 14.87 4.66 45.81
N GLU A 474 16.04 5.25 45.56
CA GLU A 474 17.02 5.60 46.61
C GLU A 474 16.51 6.73 47.53
N VAL A 475 15.82 7.73 46.97
CA VAL A 475 15.15 8.78 47.75
C VAL A 475 14.04 8.20 48.63
N VAL A 476 13.26 7.25 48.11
CA VAL A 476 12.23 6.57 48.90
C VAL A 476 12.82 5.68 49.99
N ARG A 477 13.96 5.02 49.72
CA ARG A 477 14.71 4.24 50.73
C ARG A 477 15.34 5.12 51.81
N SER A 478 15.97 6.23 51.45
CA SER A 478 16.63 7.15 52.40
C SER A 478 15.64 7.91 53.28
N ARG A 479 14.42 8.19 52.79
CA ARG A 479 13.33 8.80 53.58
C ARG A 479 12.58 7.83 54.49
N SER A 480 13.00 6.56 54.54
CA SER A 480 12.41 5.52 55.40
C SER A 480 12.44 5.82 56.90
N GLY A 481 13.19 6.84 57.34
CA GLY A 481 13.32 7.20 58.76
C GLY A 481 12.52 8.41 59.23
N GLN A 482 11.94 9.24 58.35
CA GLN A 482 11.42 10.58 58.74
C GLN A 482 9.92 10.84 58.46
N ASN A 483 9.24 10.05 57.62
CA ASN A 483 7.82 10.26 57.31
C ASN A 483 6.95 9.03 57.59
N GLY A 484 5.68 9.25 57.93
CA GLY A 484 4.73 8.20 58.35
C GLY A 484 4.58 7.05 57.33
N ARG A 485 4.37 5.83 57.83
CA ARG A 485 4.24 4.56 57.07
C ARG A 485 3.36 4.64 55.81
N HIS A 486 2.31 5.46 55.83
CA HIS A 486 1.38 5.63 54.70
C HIS A 486 2.01 6.37 53.51
N LEU A 487 2.78 7.43 53.76
CA LEU A 487 3.44 8.20 52.70
C LEU A 487 4.51 7.37 52.00
N GLN A 488 5.24 6.55 52.78
CA GLN A 488 6.26 5.66 52.26
C GLN A 488 5.67 4.53 51.38
N LYS A 489 4.51 3.97 51.78
CA LYS A 489 3.77 3.01 50.96
C LYS A 489 3.34 3.61 49.62
N HIS A 490 2.75 4.81 49.65
CA HIS A 490 2.31 5.50 48.44
C HIS A 490 3.47 5.81 47.48
N SER A 491 4.60 6.30 48.00
CA SER A 491 5.79 6.56 47.19
C SER A 491 6.35 5.29 46.55
N ASN A 492 6.35 4.16 47.26
CA ASN A 492 6.74 2.86 46.68
C ASN A 492 5.80 2.44 45.54
N THR A 493 4.49 2.54 45.72
CA THR A 493 3.50 2.19 44.68
C THR A 493 3.69 3.00 43.39
N ILE A 494 3.99 4.31 43.51
CA ILE A 494 4.27 5.16 42.35
C ILE A 494 5.52 4.70 41.62
N VAL A 495 6.61 4.38 42.35
CA VAL A 495 7.86 3.90 41.74
C VAL A 495 7.62 2.60 40.97
N VAL A 496 6.85 1.65 41.52
CA VAL A 496 6.50 0.40 40.82
C VAL A 496 5.67 0.65 39.56
N SER A 497 4.68 1.56 39.63
CA SER A 497 3.86 1.90 38.45
C SER A 497 4.69 2.50 37.32
N LEU A 498 5.65 3.38 37.66
CA LEU A 498 6.60 3.95 36.70
C LEU A 498 7.53 2.89 36.11
N GLN A 499 8.03 1.95 36.93
CA GLN A 499 8.86 0.83 36.48
C GLN A 499 8.10 -0.07 35.50
N SER A 500 6.85 -0.42 35.80
CA SER A 500 6.00 -1.24 34.94
C SER A 500 5.74 -0.57 33.59
N LYS A 501 5.44 0.75 33.58
CA LYS A 501 5.26 1.51 32.33
C LYS A 501 6.54 1.56 31.49
N LEU A 502 7.70 1.78 32.12
CA LEU A 502 8.98 1.79 31.42
C LEU A 502 9.31 0.41 30.83
N ALA A 503 9.03 -0.67 31.56
CA ALA A 503 9.19 -2.04 31.07
C ALA A 503 8.31 -2.32 29.84
N SER A 504 7.04 -1.88 29.87
CA SER A 504 6.14 -2.02 28.72
C SER A 504 6.64 -1.26 27.49
N MET A 505 7.00 0.03 27.63
CA MET A 505 7.53 0.83 26.51
C MET A 505 8.82 0.25 25.94
N SER A 506 9.70 -0.28 26.79
CA SER A 506 10.95 -0.92 26.36
C SER A 506 10.69 -2.23 25.60
N SER A 507 9.65 -2.99 25.98
CA SER A 507 9.22 -4.20 25.26
C SER A 507 8.65 -3.88 23.89
N ASP A 508 7.81 -2.85 23.80
CA ASP A 508 7.25 -2.39 22.51
C ASP A 508 8.38 -1.94 21.58
N PHE A 509 9.34 -1.16 22.10
CA PHE A 509 10.51 -0.72 21.33
C PHE A 509 11.37 -1.89 20.85
N LYS A 510 11.62 -2.90 21.69
CA LYS A 510 12.31 -4.13 21.29
C LYS A 510 11.61 -4.84 20.14
N SER A 511 10.28 -4.99 20.20
CA SER A 511 9.52 -5.67 19.14
C SER A 511 9.66 -4.96 17.78
N VAL A 512 9.71 -3.62 17.79
CA VAL A 512 9.94 -2.81 16.58
C VAL A 512 11.34 -3.05 16.01
N LEU A 513 12.36 -3.13 16.87
CA LEU A 513 13.74 -3.42 16.45
C LEU A 513 13.87 -4.85 15.88
N GLU A 514 13.20 -5.85 16.45
CA GLU A 514 13.22 -7.24 15.94
C GLU A 514 12.61 -7.34 14.54
N VAL A 515 11.44 -6.72 14.33
CA VAL A 515 10.77 -6.67 13.01
C VAL A 515 11.66 -5.98 11.97
N ARG A 516 12.33 -4.89 12.35
CA ARG A 516 13.28 -4.17 11.48
C ARG A 516 14.47 -5.06 11.10
N THR A 517 15.09 -5.73 12.06
CA THR A 517 16.22 -6.65 11.81
C THR A 517 15.83 -7.78 10.86
N GLU A 518 14.63 -8.33 11.02
CA GLU A 518 14.12 -9.38 10.12
C GLU A 518 13.90 -8.85 8.69
N ASN A 519 13.30 -7.67 8.54
CA ASN A 519 13.10 -7.04 7.23
C ASN A 519 14.44 -6.74 6.53
N LEU A 520 15.44 -6.26 7.28
CA LEU A 520 16.80 -6.00 6.76
C LEU A 520 17.51 -7.30 6.33
N LYS A 521 17.36 -8.39 7.09
CA LYS A 521 17.88 -9.73 6.73
C LYS A 521 17.25 -10.25 5.44
N GLN A 522 15.93 -10.12 5.28
CA GLN A 522 15.20 -10.54 4.07
C GLN A 522 15.55 -9.71 2.83
N GLN A 523 15.76 -8.40 2.99
CA GLN A 523 16.25 -7.55 1.90
C GLN A 523 17.65 -7.96 1.45
N ARG A 524 18.56 -8.23 2.40
CA ARG A 524 19.93 -8.67 2.10
C ARG A 524 19.96 -10.00 1.36
N SER A 525 19.22 -11.01 1.81
CA SER A 525 19.20 -12.33 1.16
C SER A 525 18.69 -12.26 -0.29
N ARG A 526 17.69 -11.40 -0.56
CA ARG A 526 17.19 -11.18 -1.92
C ARG A 526 18.19 -10.37 -2.76
N GLN A 527 18.85 -9.37 -2.17
CA GLN A 527 19.86 -8.55 -2.84
C GLN A 527 21.11 -9.33 -3.24
N ASP A 528 21.58 -10.23 -2.37
CA ASP A 528 22.74 -11.09 -2.64
C ASP A 528 22.45 -12.03 -3.83
N GLN A 529 21.21 -12.49 -3.99
CA GLN A 529 20.77 -13.28 -5.14
C GLN A 529 20.69 -12.47 -6.44
N PHE A 530 20.40 -11.17 -6.39
CA PHE A 530 20.47 -10.28 -7.56
C PHE A 530 21.91 -9.95 -7.99
N SER A 531 22.90 -10.24 -7.16
CA SER A 531 24.32 -9.92 -7.42
C SER A 531 25.15 -11.10 -7.95
N GLN A 532 24.61 -12.32 -7.88
CA GLN A 532 25.22 -13.49 -8.53
C GLN A 532 24.74 -13.56 -9.97
N ALA A 533 25.66 -13.37 -10.92
CA ALA A 533 25.42 -13.75 -12.30
C ALA A 533 25.03 -15.25 -12.35
N PRO A 534 24.12 -15.67 -13.25
CA PRO A 534 23.88 -17.09 -13.45
C PRO A 534 25.19 -17.78 -13.81
N PRO A 535 25.47 -19.01 -13.31
CA PRO A 535 26.69 -19.71 -13.65
C PRO A 535 26.73 -19.87 -15.18
N SER A 536 27.78 -19.33 -15.79
CA SER A 536 28.08 -19.54 -17.20
C SER A 536 28.16 -21.05 -17.44
N THR A 537 27.20 -21.61 -18.17
CA THR A 537 27.30 -22.97 -18.69
C THR A 537 28.48 -23.02 -19.65
N SER A 538 29.57 -23.63 -19.20
CA SER A 538 30.75 -23.95 -19.99
C SER A 538 30.35 -24.86 -21.15
N PHE A 539 30.24 -24.32 -22.35
CA PHE A 539 30.16 -25.13 -23.56
C PHE A 539 31.53 -25.79 -23.77
N ASN A 540 31.64 -27.07 -23.43
CA ASN A 540 32.71 -27.94 -23.86
C ASN A 540 32.59 -28.18 -25.38
N GLY A 541 33.27 -27.36 -26.17
CA GLY A 541 33.50 -27.62 -27.58
C GLY A 541 34.87 -28.24 -27.78
N ASN A 542 34.93 -29.57 -27.89
CA ASN A 542 36.11 -30.26 -28.42
C ASN A 542 35.70 -31.28 -29.49
N SER A 543 36.44 -31.24 -30.60
CA SER A 543 36.38 -32.10 -31.79
C SER A 543 35.34 -31.71 -32.86
N PHE A 544 35.77 -31.09 -33.96
CA PHE A 544 36.31 -31.81 -35.12
C PHE A 544 36.94 -30.84 -36.16
N SER A 545 38.15 -31.19 -36.58
CA SER A 545 38.94 -30.60 -37.66
C SER A 545 38.29 -30.70 -39.04
N ASN A 546 38.44 -29.66 -39.87
CA ASN A 546 39.18 -29.74 -41.14
C ASN A 546 39.17 -28.42 -41.95
N SER A 547 40.36 -28.11 -42.48
CA SER A 547 40.67 -27.36 -43.72
C SER A 547 40.38 -25.85 -43.80
N VAL A 548 41.33 -24.93 -44.05
CA VAL A 548 42.43 -24.77 -45.06
C VAL A 548 42.13 -23.51 -45.89
N LEU A 549 42.91 -22.42 -45.70
CA LEU A 549 43.61 -21.60 -46.73
C LEU A 549 43.97 -20.17 -46.26
N MET A 550 45.25 -19.83 -46.47
CA MET A 550 45.88 -18.50 -46.71
C MET A 550 45.92 -17.53 -45.51
N GLN A 551 47.04 -17.27 -44.82
CA GLN A 551 48.37 -16.81 -45.24
C GLN A 551 48.34 -15.45 -45.95
N ASP A 552 48.59 -14.36 -45.21
CA ASP A 552 49.63 -13.40 -45.61
C ASP A 552 50.14 -12.57 -44.42
N ASP A 553 51.40 -12.18 -44.52
CA ASP A 553 52.27 -11.75 -43.42
C ASP A 553 52.70 -10.28 -43.59
N SER A 554 53.05 -9.64 -42.46
CA SER A 554 53.92 -8.45 -42.30
C SER A 554 53.42 -7.01 -42.60
N LYS A 555 53.35 -6.17 -41.55
CA LYS A 555 54.26 -5.01 -41.33
C LYS A 555 54.02 -4.24 -40.00
N LYS A 556 55.13 -3.99 -39.31
CA LYS A 556 55.48 -3.18 -38.12
C LYS A 556 54.63 -1.92 -37.78
N SER A 557 54.40 -1.66 -36.48
CA SER A 557 55.16 -0.65 -35.68
C SER A 557 54.65 -0.53 -34.22
N ASP A 558 55.60 -0.28 -33.31
CA ASP A 558 55.50 -0.22 -31.84
C ASP A 558 54.62 0.93 -31.29
N ILE A 559 53.81 0.66 -30.26
CA ILE A 559 53.55 1.57 -29.12
C ILE A 559 53.28 0.70 -27.88
N SER A 560 54.22 0.70 -26.92
CA SER A 560 54.07 0.12 -25.58
C SER A 560 53.09 0.95 -24.74
N ILE A 561 51.96 0.36 -24.33
CA ILE A 561 50.99 0.98 -23.42
C ILE A 561 51.29 0.52 -21.98
N ASP A 562 51.56 1.51 -21.14
CA ASP A 562 51.77 1.46 -19.70
C ASP A 562 50.57 0.80 -18.97
N MET A 563 50.81 -0.29 -18.24
CA MET A 563 49.78 -1.14 -17.62
C MET A 563 49.78 -1.05 -16.09
N ASP A 564 50.09 0.11 -15.50
CA ASP A 564 50.19 0.24 -14.03
C ASP A 564 49.21 1.26 -13.39
N LEU A 565 48.39 1.97 -14.18
CA LEU A 565 47.47 3.01 -13.67
C LEU A 565 46.03 2.52 -13.35
N ASN A 566 45.63 1.32 -13.81
CA ASN A 566 44.26 0.82 -13.63
C ASN A 566 44.03 0.03 -12.32
N THR A 567 45.10 -0.47 -11.68
CA THR A 567 44.97 -1.31 -10.48
C THR A 567 44.63 -0.50 -9.23
N SER A 568 45.04 0.77 -9.17
CA SER A 568 44.81 1.65 -8.03
C SER A 568 43.40 2.26 -8.00
N GLN A 569 42.77 2.54 -9.16
CA GLN A 569 41.38 3.00 -9.23
C GLN A 569 40.38 1.86 -8.97
N GLN A 570 40.69 0.63 -9.39
CA GLN A 570 39.87 -0.54 -9.08
C GLN A 570 39.87 -0.87 -7.57
N MET A 571 40.98 -0.63 -6.88
CA MET A 571 41.10 -0.86 -5.44
C MET A 571 40.34 0.21 -4.61
N GLN A 572 40.24 1.45 -5.10
CA GLN A 572 39.41 2.48 -4.45
C GLN A 572 37.90 2.20 -4.52
N LEU A 573 37.43 1.64 -5.65
CA LEU A 573 36.02 1.29 -5.84
C LEU A 573 35.60 0.04 -5.03
N ILE A 574 36.52 -0.92 -4.84
CA ILE A 574 36.32 -2.06 -3.95
C ILE A 574 36.24 -1.59 -2.49
N ASN A 575 37.16 -0.71 -2.06
CA ASN A 575 37.17 -0.16 -0.70
C ASN A 575 35.88 0.62 -0.36
N GLN A 576 35.27 1.32 -1.31
CA GLN A 576 34.01 2.04 -1.09
C GLN A 576 32.79 1.11 -1.04
N ARG A 577 32.79 0.05 -1.85
CA ARG A 577 31.76 -1.00 -1.82
C ARG A 577 31.80 -1.77 -0.50
N ASP A 578 33.00 -2.09 -0.03
CA ASP A 578 33.21 -2.69 1.27
C ASP A 578 32.73 -1.74 2.36
N SER A 579 33.02 -0.44 2.29
CA SER A 579 32.56 0.54 3.29
C SER A 579 31.03 0.60 3.44
N TYR A 580 30.24 0.51 2.37
CA TYR A 580 28.78 0.50 2.50
C TYR A 580 28.23 -0.80 3.09
N ILE A 581 28.80 -1.94 2.70
CA ILE A 581 28.43 -3.25 3.24
C ILE A 581 28.85 -3.35 4.71
N GLN A 582 30.02 -2.79 5.04
CA GLN A 582 30.53 -2.65 6.40
C GLN A 582 29.57 -1.79 7.22
N ASN A 583 29.20 -0.59 6.76
CA ASN A 583 28.29 0.30 7.48
C ASN A 583 26.93 -0.37 7.78
N ARG A 584 26.37 -1.18 6.86
CA ARG A 584 25.12 -1.92 7.11
C ARG A 584 25.33 -3.11 8.04
N ALA A 585 26.46 -3.79 7.96
CA ALA A 585 26.83 -4.85 8.90
C ALA A 585 27.03 -4.30 10.32
N ASP A 586 27.66 -3.13 10.43
CA ASP A 586 27.87 -2.40 11.67
C ASP A 586 26.52 -1.94 12.25
N THR A 587 25.64 -1.36 11.42
CA THR A 587 24.26 -1.00 11.82
C THR A 587 23.48 -2.20 12.38
N MET A 588 23.60 -3.34 11.69
CA MET A 588 22.93 -4.58 12.10
C MET A 588 23.49 -5.13 13.42
N GLN A 589 24.81 -5.06 13.61
CA GLN A 589 25.45 -5.41 14.88
C GLN A 589 25.05 -4.46 16.01
N ASP A 590 24.91 -3.17 15.73
CA ASP A 590 24.49 -2.15 16.70
C ASP A 590 23.03 -2.36 17.15
N ILE A 591 22.13 -2.73 16.23
CA ILE A 591 20.75 -3.09 16.56
C ILE A 591 20.70 -4.40 17.36
N GLU A 592 21.46 -5.42 16.96
CA GLU A 592 21.51 -6.70 17.71
C GLU A 592 22.09 -6.50 19.13
N SER A 593 23.14 -5.69 19.27
CA SER A 593 23.70 -5.28 20.56
C SER A 593 22.67 -4.53 21.42
N THR A 594 21.92 -3.61 20.82
CA THR A 594 20.87 -2.85 21.54
C THR A 594 19.72 -3.76 22.01
N ILE A 595 19.34 -4.78 21.24
CA ILE A 595 18.36 -5.78 21.66
C ILE A 595 18.85 -6.59 22.86
N VAL A 596 20.13 -6.98 22.87
CA VAL A 596 20.75 -7.71 24.00
C VAL A 596 20.80 -6.82 25.25
N GLU A 597 21.19 -5.55 25.10
CA GLU A 597 21.25 -4.58 26.20
C GLU A 597 19.86 -4.33 26.80
N LEU A 598 18.84 -4.10 25.97
CA LEU A 598 17.44 -4.00 26.41
C LEU A 598 16.96 -5.27 27.11
N GLY A 599 17.40 -6.45 26.65
CA GLY A 599 17.14 -7.73 27.32
C GLY A 599 17.72 -7.80 28.74
N SER A 600 18.90 -7.22 28.97
CA SER A 600 19.51 -7.15 30.30
C SER A 600 18.75 -6.18 31.24
N ILE A 601 18.30 -5.04 30.71
CA ILE A 601 17.45 -4.08 31.43
C ILE A 601 16.13 -4.74 31.82
N PHE A 602 15.55 -5.55 30.92
CA PHE A 602 14.34 -6.31 31.19
C PHE A 602 14.53 -7.32 32.31
N GLN A 603 15.63 -8.08 32.33
CA GLN A 603 15.91 -9.00 33.44
C GLN A 603 16.03 -8.27 34.78
N GLN A 604 16.66 -7.10 34.81
CA GLN A 604 16.75 -6.29 36.02
C GLN A 604 15.40 -5.74 36.48
N LEU A 605 14.60 -5.20 35.55
CA LEU A 605 13.26 -4.69 35.84
C LEU A 605 12.31 -5.81 36.26
N ALA A 606 12.33 -6.96 35.58
CA ALA A 606 11.51 -8.11 35.91
C ALA A 606 11.87 -8.70 37.29
N HIS A 607 13.15 -8.80 37.62
CA HIS A 607 13.59 -9.21 38.96
C HIS A 607 13.08 -8.24 40.03
N MET A 608 13.21 -6.93 39.78
CA MET A 608 12.82 -5.89 40.73
C MET A 608 11.30 -5.77 40.91
N VAL A 609 10.52 -5.96 39.84
CA VAL A 609 9.05 -5.98 39.88
C VAL A 609 8.57 -7.23 40.62
N LYS A 610 9.17 -8.40 40.35
CA LYS A 610 8.83 -9.66 41.03
C LYS A 610 9.11 -9.60 42.54
N GLU A 611 10.22 -8.98 42.94
CA GLU A 611 10.57 -8.79 44.36
C GLU A 611 9.58 -7.87 45.09
N GLN A 612 8.92 -6.94 44.37
CA GLN A 612 7.92 -6.03 44.94
C GLN A 612 6.47 -6.50 44.79
N GLU A 613 6.16 -7.39 43.85
CA GLU A 613 4.86 -8.05 43.72
C GLU A 613 4.57 -8.92 44.97
N GLU A 614 5.58 -9.59 45.54
CA GLU A 614 5.48 -10.25 46.85
C GLU A 614 5.15 -9.27 48.00
N THR A 615 5.54 -8.00 47.86
CA THR A 615 5.24 -6.96 48.85
C THR A 615 3.82 -6.41 48.68
N VAL A 616 3.30 -6.34 47.45
CA VAL A 616 1.92 -5.93 47.15
C VAL A 616 0.92 -6.99 47.61
N GLN A 617 1.21 -8.27 47.44
CA GLN A 617 0.36 -9.35 47.97
C GLN A 617 0.20 -9.28 49.50
N ARG A 618 1.22 -8.81 50.23
CA ARG A 618 1.10 -8.54 51.67
C ARG A 618 0.26 -7.30 51.98
N ILE A 619 0.09 -6.37 51.04
CA ILE A 619 -0.75 -5.19 51.23
C ILE A 619 -2.22 -5.56 51.09
N ASP A 620 -2.60 -6.36 50.10
CA ASP A 620 -3.98 -6.84 49.96
C ASP A 620 -4.42 -7.59 51.23
N ALA A 621 -3.58 -8.48 51.75
CA ALA A 621 -3.85 -9.15 53.03
C ALA A 621 -4.05 -8.19 54.21
N ASN A 622 -3.24 -7.11 54.30
CA ASN A 622 -3.38 -6.12 55.37
C ASN A 622 -4.59 -5.18 55.18
N VAL A 623 -4.99 -4.90 53.94
CA VAL A 623 -6.20 -4.10 53.62
C VAL A 623 -7.45 -4.89 53.99
N GLU A 624 -7.46 -6.18 53.70
CA GLU A 624 -8.53 -7.10 54.07
C GLU A 624 -8.68 -7.20 55.60
N ASP A 625 -7.57 -7.34 56.33
CA ASP A 625 -7.54 -7.28 57.80
C ASP A 625 -8.02 -5.93 58.35
N THR A 626 -7.68 -4.83 57.68
CA THR A 626 -8.13 -3.49 58.11
C THR A 626 -9.63 -3.32 57.88
N HIS A 627 -10.18 -3.83 56.77
CA HIS A 627 -11.61 -3.81 56.49
C HIS A 627 -12.40 -4.61 57.55
N LEU A 628 -11.93 -5.81 57.90
CA LEU A 628 -12.49 -6.62 58.98
C LEU A 628 -12.51 -5.87 60.31
N ASN A 629 -11.43 -5.19 60.67
CA ASN A 629 -11.35 -4.41 61.91
C ASN A 629 -12.29 -3.19 61.91
N VAL A 630 -12.48 -2.54 60.76
CA VAL A 630 -13.43 -1.41 60.61
C VAL A 630 -14.87 -1.89 60.74
N ASP A 631 -15.22 -3.04 60.15
CA ASP A 631 -16.56 -3.62 60.30
C ASP A 631 -16.86 -4.02 61.75
N LEU A 632 -15.88 -4.59 62.45
CA LEU A 632 -15.99 -4.89 63.88
C LEU A 632 -16.20 -3.61 64.71
N ALA A 633 -15.42 -2.56 64.45
CA ALA A 633 -15.58 -1.27 65.13
C ALA A 633 -16.96 -0.64 64.85
N HIS A 634 -17.44 -0.73 63.62
CA HIS A 634 -18.78 -0.27 63.23
C HIS A 634 -19.88 -1.02 64.00
N SER A 635 -19.73 -2.34 64.15
CA SER A 635 -20.68 -3.17 64.89
C SER A 635 -20.76 -2.80 66.38
N GLU A 636 -19.63 -2.49 67.02
CA GLU A 636 -19.61 -2.05 68.43
C GLU A 636 -20.19 -0.65 68.60
N ILE A 637 -19.97 0.27 67.65
CA ILE A 637 -20.59 1.60 67.66
C ILE A 637 -22.11 1.47 67.54
N LEU A 638 -22.62 0.58 66.69
CA LEU A 638 -24.07 0.34 66.57
C LEU A 638 -24.66 -0.24 67.86
N LYS A 639 -23.98 -1.17 68.54
CA LYS A 639 -24.40 -1.67 69.86
C LYS A 639 -24.45 -0.55 70.90
N TYR A 640 -23.44 0.32 70.94
CA TYR A 640 -23.42 1.46 71.84
C TYR A 640 -24.56 2.45 71.54
N PHE A 641 -24.82 2.71 70.26
CA PHE A 641 -25.91 3.58 69.84
C PHE A 641 -27.29 3.03 70.22
N GLN A 642 -27.53 1.71 70.09
CA GLN A 642 -28.75 1.07 70.58
C GLN A 642 -28.90 1.16 72.11
N SER A 643 -27.82 0.97 72.86
CA SER A 643 -27.79 1.16 74.32
C SER A 643 -28.19 2.58 74.71
N VAL A 644 -27.64 3.60 74.04
CA VAL A 644 -27.96 5.01 74.29
C VAL A 644 -29.41 5.35 73.88
N SER A 645 -29.90 4.78 72.78
CA SER A 645 -31.28 4.97 72.32
C SER A 645 -32.31 4.43 73.32
N ASN A 646 -32.07 3.26 73.92
CA ASN A 646 -32.97 2.68 74.92
C ASN A 646 -33.08 3.54 76.19
N ASN A 647 -32.04 4.31 76.55
CA ASN A 647 -32.07 5.21 77.71
C ASN A 647 -32.92 6.48 77.49
N ARG A 648 -33.29 6.83 76.25
CA ARG A 648 -34.18 7.99 76.01
C ARG A 648 -35.56 7.81 76.61
N TRP A 649 -36.10 6.59 76.64
CA TRP A 649 -37.41 6.32 77.22
C TRP A 649 -37.40 6.44 78.75
N LEU A 650 -36.28 6.08 79.39
CA LEU A 650 -36.07 6.30 80.82
C LEU A 650 -36.01 7.80 81.14
N LEU A 651 -35.32 8.59 80.32
CA LEU A 651 -35.25 10.05 80.45
C LEU A 651 -36.62 10.72 80.28
N ILE A 652 -37.43 10.27 79.32
CA ILE A 652 -38.81 10.76 79.12
C ILE A 652 -39.68 10.46 80.34
N LYS A 653 -39.58 9.26 80.92
CA LYS A 653 -40.32 8.92 82.15
C LYS A 653 -39.95 9.82 83.32
N ILE A 654 -38.65 10.07 83.53
CA ILE A 654 -38.17 10.97 84.61
C ILE A 654 -38.70 12.38 84.37
N PHE A 655 -38.66 12.86 83.13
CA PHE A 655 -39.17 14.19 82.77
C PHE A 655 -40.68 14.31 83.00
N LEU A 656 -41.46 13.28 82.66
CA LEU A 656 -42.90 13.27 82.83
C LEU A 656 -43.31 13.26 84.31
N ILE A 657 -42.54 12.55 85.16
CA ILE A 657 -42.70 12.62 86.62
C ILE A 657 -42.43 14.03 87.14
N LEU A 658 -41.37 14.69 86.67
CA LEU A 658 -41.06 16.08 87.05
C LEU A 658 -42.15 17.07 86.62
N VAL A 659 -42.71 16.90 85.41
CA VAL A 659 -43.82 17.73 84.93
C VAL A 659 -45.09 17.51 85.75
N ILE A 660 -45.41 16.27 86.12
CA ILE A 660 -46.54 16.00 87.03
C ILE A 660 -46.31 16.68 88.38
N PHE A 661 -45.10 16.57 88.96
CA PHE A 661 -44.77 17.26 90.20
C PHE A 661 -44.89 18.78 90.07
N PHE A 662 -44.45 19.35 88.95
CA PHE A 662 -44.57 20.78 88.67
C PHE A 662 -46.03 21.22 88.55
N ILE A 663 -46.87 20.46 87.85
CA ILE A 663 -48.31 20.75 87.73
C ILE A 663 -48.99 20.66 89.10
N VAL A 664 -48.71 19.62 89.90
CA VAL A 664 -49.25 19.50 91.26
C VAL A 664 -48.81 20.68 92.12
N PHE A 665 -47.54 21.09 92.03
CA PHE A 665 -47.02 22.23 92.78
C PHE A 665 -47.71 23.54 92.39
N VAL A 666 -47.92 23.80 91.09
CA VAL A 666 -48.57 25.02 90.61
C VAL A 666 -50.07 25.04 90.95
N VAL A 667 -50.76 23.91 90.92
CA VAL A 667 -52.21 23.83 91.21
C VAL A 667 -52.51 23.91 92.71
N PHE A 668 -51.62 23.47 93.59
CA PHE A 668 -51.83 23.52 95.05
C PHE A 668 -51.23 24.76 95.75
N MET A 669 -50.40 25.55 95.08
CA MET A 669 -49.81 26.80 95.62
C MET A 669 -50.35 28.08 94.95
N ALA A 670 -51.43 27.99 94.17
CA ALA A 670 -52.12 29.12 93.53
C ALA A 670 -53.50 29.39 94.15
#